data_AF-A0A4U5X6J4-F1
#
_entry.id   AF-A0A4U5X6J4-F1
#
_cell.length_a   1.000
_cell.length_b   1.000
_cell.length_c   1.000
_cell.angle_alpha   90.00
_cell.angle_beta   90.00
_cell.angle_gamma   90.00
#
_symmetry.space_group_name_H-M   'P 1'
#
loop_
_entity.id
_entity.type
_entity.pdbx_description
1 polymer ?
#
loop_
_entity_poly.entity_id
_entity_poly.type
_entity_poly.pdbx_seq_one_letter_code
_entity_poly.pdbx_strand_id
1 'polypeptide(L)'
;MTLGAAVIPATAFAAGTPAAAAAAAGADPAPSPRSLAVSAADKAATSGFDALAKGPSERYDRKQVTPWVDGLYSVAYERTYRGLPVVGGDAVVLADGKGRVRAASSATRAKIAVATTARVSAAAAARTSRAQLPTVQEAQAPRLVVRVAGERARLAWETVLTGATRTAPSHLHVWVDALTGKVLGTQDDVRAGSGTSKWNGPNPLSIDTTASGGSYSLRDPNRPGLTCSDYSTGAVFTKSTDSWGTGNPTSRETGCVDAMWGAQKEWNMLRDWLGRNGHDGNGRSWPVKVGLNDVNAYWDGSSISIGHNNANEWIAAMDVTAHEFGHGIDQYTPGGANNEAGLGEGTGDIFGALTEAYANEPAPYDTPGDYLVGEMINLVGQGPIRNMYDPSKLGDPNCWSSAIPSTEVHAAAGPLNHWFYLLAEGSNPGGGKPASPTCNSSTVTGIGIQNAGKVFYGGMLLKTSGMTYKKYRTATLTAAKNLDATCGLFTRTKAAWDAVSVPAQTGDPTCSGTPGQDFSMTVTPATGSVDPGASTTATVGTTTTSGSAQTVALTATGAPAGVTVSFSPASVTSGSSATMTVATTSSAVPGTYTITVQGDGVAHHTAQYTLTVKGAGGCTATQVISNGGFESGTSPWTGDTGAIGTFSGQSAHSGTRYAWLGGYGYAATDTINQTVTVPAGCNRATLKYWLHIDTAESGSTAYDTFQVKVNGTAKQSYSNAGAATGYTERTLDLSPYLGQQVTLTFTATEDASLQTSFVVDDATLTTS
;
A
#
# COMPACT_ATOMS: atom_id res chain seq x y z
N MET A 1 -25.44 10.50 89.35
CA MET A 1 -26.53 11.19 88.63
C MET A 1 -26.13 11.16 87.16
N THR A 2 -26.70 10.44 86.22
CA THR A 2 -28.01 9.80 85.96
C THR A 2 -27.70 8.69 84.94
N LEU A 3 -27.76 7.40 85.27
CA LEU A 3 -28.88 6.45 85.09
C LEU A 3 -29.57 6.50 83.71
N GLY A 4 -29.49 5.37 82.98
CA GLY A 4 -30.23 5.10 81.74
C GLY A 4 -29.86 3.77 81.09
N ALA A 5 -30.18 2.66 81.77
CA ALA A 5 -30.29 1.30 81.20
C ALA A 5 -31.53 1.25 80.27
N ALA A 6 -31.83 0.31 79.37
CA ALA A 6 -31.35 -1.01 78.96
C ALA A 6 -32.04 -1.30 77.59
N VAL A 7 -31.65 -2.37 76.88
CA VAL A 7 -32.52 -3.48 76.43
C VAL A 7 -31.70 -4.40 75.50
N ILE A 8 -31.58 -5.67 75.90
CA ILE A 8 -31.24 -6.86 75.10
C ILE A 8 -32.49 -7.75 75.19
N PRO A 9 -33.04 -8.32 74.09
CA PRO A 9 -32.79 -9.73 73.73
C PRO A 9 -32.76 -9.99 72.19
N ALA A 10 -31.80 -10.75 71.65
CA ALA A 10 -31.73 -12.21 71.51
C ALA A 10 -32.24 -12.74 70.15
N THR A 11 -31.71 -13.92 69.77
CA THR A 11 -31.95 -14.77 68.58
C THR A 11 -31.07 -14.44 67.36
N ALA A 12 -30.44 -15.38 66.65
CA ALA A 12 -30.32 -16.84 66.78
C ALA A 12 -28.99 -17.30 66.13
N PHE A 13 -28.41 -18.37 66.66
CA PHE A 13 -27.37 -19.14 65.98
C PHE A 13 -28.01 -19.92 64.82
N ALA A 14 -27.50 -19.73 63.61
CA ALA A 14 -27.63 -20.68 62.51
C ALA A 14 -26.26 -20.81 61.84
N ALA A 15 -25.70 -22.01 61.91
CA ALA A 15 -24.47 -22.39 61.21
C ALA A 15 -24.71 -22.35 59.70
N GLY A 16 -23.97 -21.49 59.00
CA GLY A 16 -23.90 -21.44 57.54
C GLY A 16 -22.44 -21.54 57.10
N THR A 17 -22.18 -22.52 56.24
CA THR A 17 -21.00 -22.79 55.39
C THR A 17 -19.96 -21.67 55.23
N PRO A 18 -18.64 -21.98 55.16
CA PRO A 18 -17.64 -20.96 54.85
C PRO A 18 -17.84 -20.45 53.43
N ALA A 19 -18.36 -19.23 53.31
CA ALA A 19 -18.39 -18.50 52.06
C ALA A 19 -16.96 -18.08 51.71
N ALA A 20 -16.57 -18.36 50.46
CA ALA A 20 -15.32 -17.95 49.87
C ALA A 20 -15.05 -16.45 50.12
N ALA A 21 -13.79 -16.13 50.44
CA ALA A 21 -13.33 -14.76 50.58
C ALA A 21 -13.64 -13.97 49.30
N ALA A 22 -14.53 -12.98 49.40
CA ALA A 22 -14.73 -11.99 48.37
C ALA A 22 -13.44 -11.15 48.27
N ALA A 23 -12.76 -11.28 47.13
CA ALA A 23 -11.63 -10.43 46.77
C ALA A 23 -12.07 -8.96 46.84
N ALA A 24 -11.26 -8.14 47.50
CA ALA A 24 -11.43 -6.69 47.53
C ALA A 24 -11.43 -6.14 46.09
N ALA A 25 -12.50 -5.44 45.72
CA ALA A 25 -12.56 -4.69 44.47
C ALA A 25 -11.44 -3.64 44.45
N GLY A 26 -10.52 -3.76 43.50
CA GLY A 26 -9.43 -2.80 43.30
C GLY A 26 -9.97 -1.40 42.99
N ALA A 27 -9.32 -0.37 43.53
CA ALA A 27 -9.60 1.02 43.19
C ALA A 27 -9.43 1.26 41.68
N ASP A 28 -10.35 2.03 41.09
CA ASP A 28 -10.28 2.39 39.67
C ASP A 28 -8.92 3.05 39.34
N PRO A 29 -8.28 2.69 38.21
CA PRO A 29 -7.01 3.28 37.83
C PRO A 29 -7.16 4.79 37.64
N ALA A 30 -6.14 5.54 38.09
CA ALA A 30 -6.11 6.99 37.95
C ALA A 30 -6.25 7.39 36.46
N PRO A 31 -7.05 8.42 36.13
CA PRO A 31 -7.31 8.81 34.75
C PRO A 31 -6.01 9.24 34.05
N SER A 32 -5.79 8.71 32.84
CA SER A 32 -4.61 9.05 32.03
C SER A 32 -4.58 10.54 31.63
N PRO A 33 -3.41 11.13 31.35
CA PRO A 33 -3.30 12.52 30.91
C PRO A 33 -4.19 12.84 29.69
N ARG A 34 -4.25 11.92 28.71
CA ARG A 34 -5.15 12.02 27.57
C ARG A 34 -6.61 12.07 28.00
N SER A 35 -7.04 11.20 28.92
CA SER A 35 -8.42 11.17 29.40
C SER A 35 -8.81 12.44 30.16
N LEU A 36 -7.88 13.04 30.91
CA LEU A 36 -8.07 14.32 31.60
C LEU A 36 -8.23 15.47 30.61
N ALA A 37 -7.34 15.55 29.60
CA ALA A 37 -7.41 16.58 28.57
C ALA A 37 -8.73 16.49 27.77
N VAL A 38 -9.11 15.26 27.39
CA VAL A 38 -10.35 14.99 26.67
C VAL A 38 -11.58 15.33 27.50
N SER A 39 -11.61 14.98 28.79
CA SER A 39 -12.72 15.33 29.69
C SER A 39 -12.86 16.85 29.83
N ALA A 40 -11.75 17.57 29.95
CA ALA A 40 -11.74 19.03 30.01
C ALA A 40 -12.26 19.66 28.72
N ALA A 41 -11.80 19.17 27.57
CA ALA A 41 -12.26 19.63 26.26
C ALA A 41 -13.77 19.38 26.05
N ASP A 42 -14.27 18.20 26.41
CA ASP A 42 -15.70 17.86 26.27
C ASP A 42 -16.59 18.75 27.13
N LYS A 43 -16.15 19.04 28.37
CA LYS A 43 -16.86 19.97 29.26
C LYS A 43 -16.89 21.37 28.68
N ALA A 44 -15.80 21.84 28.07
CA ALA A 44 -15.75 23.14 27.41
C ALA A 44 -16.70 23.19 26.20
N ALA A 45 -16.68 22.17 25.33
CA ALA A 45 -17.57 22.08 24.17
C ALA A 45 -19.05 21.96 24.57
N THR A 46 -19.35 21.24 25.66
CA THR A 46 -20.74 21.05 26.15
C THR A 46 -21.28 22.34 26.78
N SER A 47 -20.47 23.02 27.58
CA SER A 47 -20.86 24.27 28.26
C SER A 47 -20.92 25.49 27.33
N GLY A 48 -20.33 25.39 26.13
CA GLY A 48 -20.22 26.51 25.21
C GLY A 48 -19.18 27.54 25.67
N PHE A 49 -18.09 27.07 26.27
CA PHE A 49 -17.00 27.90 26.79
C PHE A 49 -16.36 28.78 25.70
N ASP A 50 -16.22 30.07 25.97
CA ASP A 50 -15.56 31.07 25.11
C ASP A 50 -16.06 31.06 23.64
N ALA A 51 -15.24 30.64 22.69
CA ALA A 51 -15.58 30.60 21.27
C ALA A 51 -16.67 29.57 20.94
N LEU A 52 -16.94 28.64 21.85
CA LEU A 52 -17.82 27.48 21.62
C LEU A 52 -19.29 27.77 21.91
N ALA A 53 -19.67 29.03 22.10
CA ALA A 53 -21.04 29.42 22.39
C ALA A 53 -22.02 28.85 21.34
N LYS A 54 -23.06 28.14 21.81
CA LYS A 54 -24.03 27.44 20.97
C LYS A 54 -25.44 27.58 21.53
N GLY A 55 -26.43 27.57 20.64
CA GLY A 55 -27.85 27.60 20.99
C GLY A 55 -28.36 26.27 21.55
N PRO A 56 -29.59 26.25 22.10
CA PRO A 56 -30.17 25.06 22.75
C PRO A 56 -30.45 23.91 21.77
N SER A 57 -30.54 24.20 20.48
CA SER A 57 -30.71 23.19 19.43
C SER A 57 -29.38 22.71 18.84
N GLU A 58 -28.25 23.12 19.42
CA GLU A 58 -26.91 22.88 18.86
C GLU A 58 -26.06 22.01 19.79
N ARG A 59 -25.27 21.12 19.19
CA ARG A 59 -24.38 20.20 19.91
C ARG A 59 -23.03 20.12 19.22
N TYR A 60 -21.99 19.95 20.02
CA TYR A 60 -20.65 19.59 19.54
C TYR A 60 -20.42 18.10 19.81
N ASP A 61 -20.02 17.38 18.77
CA ASP A 61 -19.73 15.96 18.80
C ASP A 61 -18.26 15.74 18.48
N ARG A 62 -17.54 15.14 19.43
CA ARG A 62 -16.10 14.90 19.30
C ARG A 62 -15.82 13.95 18.14
N LYS A 63 -14.85 14.32 17.30
CA LYS A 63 -14.40 13.53 16.16
C LYS A 63 -13.01 12.98 16.32
N GLN A 64 -12.09 13.78 16.82
CA GLN A 64 -10.69 13.39 16.88
C GLN A 64 -10.01 13.93 18.13
N VAL A 65 -9.06 13.14 18.64
CA VAL A 65 -8.15 13.53 19.72
C VAL A 65 -6.74 13.31 19.23
N THR A 66 -6.02 14.39 18.98
CA THR A 66 -4.66 14.38 18.46
C THR A 66 -3.69 14.78 19.57
N PRO A 67 -2.80 13.86 20.02
CA PRO A 67 -1.70 14.22 20.91
C PRO A 67 -0.77 15.24 20.23
N TRP A 68 -0.30 16.20 21.01
CA TRP A 68 0.66 17.23 20.60
C TRP A 68 1.78 17.33 21.65
N VAL A 69 2.76 18.19 21.39
CA VAL A 69 3.98 18.31 22.22
C VAL A 69 3.66 18.65 23.69
N ASP A 70 4.54 18.24 24.59
CA ASP A 70 4.47 18.54 26.04
C ASP A 70 3.18 18.11 26.75
N GLY A 71 2.55 17.03 26.29
CA GLY A 71 1.31 16.52 26.87
C GLY A 71 0.10 17.41 26.60
N LEU A 72 0.14 18.20 25.53
CA LEU A 72 -1.03 18.88 24.97
C LEU A 72 -1.83 17.95 24.07
N TYR A 73 -3.13 18.19 23.97
CA TYR A 73 -4.05 17.45 23.13
C TYR A 73 -4.98 18.41 22.41
N SER A 74 -5.03 18.29 21.08
CA SER A 74 -6.02 18.99 20.24
C SER A 74 -7.24 18.08 20.07
N VAL A 75 -8.42 18.56 20.47
CA VAL A 75 -9.68 17.81 20.40
C VAL A 75 -10.62 18.51 19.44
N ALA A 76 -10.92 17.85 18.31
CA ALA A 76 -11.77 18.38 17.26
C ALA A 76 -13.23 17.92 17.44
N TYR A 77 -14.16 18.84 17.19
CA TYR A 77 -15.60 18.65 17.31
C TYR A 77 -16.31 19.10 16.03
N GLU A 78 -17.29 18.32 15.58
CA GLU A 78 -18.28 18.79 14.61
C GLU A 78 -19.49 19.36 15.32
N ARG A 79 -20.10 20.40 14.75
CA ARG A 79 -21.34 20.99 15.26
C ARG A 79 -22.55 20.40 14.55
N THR A 80 -23.62 20.17 15.29
CA THR A 80 -24.93 19.77 14.76
C THR A 80 -26.01 20.76 15.20
N TYR A 81 -27.04 20.95 14.38
CA TYR A 81 -28.24 21.74 14.69
C TYR A 81 -29.49 20.89 14.44
N ARG A 82 -30.23 20.55 15.50
CA ARG A 82 -31.39 19.64 15.47
C ARG A 82 -31.10 18.32 14.74
N GLY A 83 -29.89 17.77 14.96
CA GLY A 83 -29.43 16.53 14.34
C GLY A 83 -28.85 16.68 12.92
N LEU A 84 -28.94 17.87 12.31
CA LEU A 84 -28.30 18.12 11.02
C LEU A 84 -26.83 18.52 11.22
N PRO A 85 -25.89 17.99 10.43
CA PRO A 85 -24.50 18.47 10.42
C PRO A 85 -24.43 19.95 10.05
N VAL A 86 -23.58 20.70 10.74
CA VAL A 86 -23.29 22.11 10.45
C VAL A 86 -21.95 22.22 9.75
N VAL A 87 -21.96 22.46 8.43
CA VAL A 87 -20.74 22.63 7.65
C VAL A 87 -20.24 24.07 7.80
N GLY A 88 -18.98 24.23 8.24
CA GLY A 88 -18.41 25.52 8.64
C GLY A 88 -18.77 25.93 10.08
N GLY A 89 -19.17 24.98 10.92
CA GLY A 89 -19.53 25.21 12.33
C GLY A 89 -18.69 24.43 13.34
N ASP A 90 -17.71 23.66 12.88
CA ASP A 90 -16.81 22.85 13.69
C ASP A 90 -15.97 23.69 14.68
N ALA A 91 -15.35 23.01 15.62
CA ALA A 91 -14.56 23.63 16.67
C ALA A 91 -13.40 22.73 17.12
N VAL A 92 -12.37 23.36 17.67
CA VAL A 92 -11.21 22.68 18.25
C VAL A 92 -10.96 23.22 19.64
N VAL A 93 -10.68 22.31 20.58
CA VAL A 93 -10.26 22.64 21.93
C VAL A 93 -8.87 22.08 22.19
N LEU A 94 -7.94 22.95 22.56
CA LEU A 94 -6.61 22.57 23.00
C LEU A 94 -6.61 22.43 24.53
N ALA A 95 -6.29 21.25 25.04
CA ALA A 95 -6.23 20.96 26.47
C ALA A 95 -4.93 20.26 26.87
N ASP A 96 -4.47 20.44 28.10
CA ASP A 96 -3.29 19.76 28.62
C ASP A 96 -3.62 18.48 29.39
N GLY A 97 -2.62 17.62 29.56
CA GLY A 97 -2.71 16.36 30.29
C GLY A 97 -3.01 16.50 31.79
N LYS A 98 -3.12 17.72 32.31
CA LYS A 98 -3.56 18.04 33.68
C LYS A 98 -5.04 18.44 33.73
N GLY A 99 -5.75 18.34 32.61
CA GLY A 99 -7.18 18.64 32.51
C GLY A 99 -7.51 20.13 32.41
N ARG A 100 -6.60 20.96 31.90
CA ARG A 100 -6.86 22.40 31.69
C ARG A 100 -7.05 22.72 30.20
N VAL A 101 -8.10 23.47 29.88
CA VAL A 101 -8.28 24.06 28.55
C VAL A 101 -7.32 25.22 28.39
N ARG A 102 -6.53 25.20 27.30
CA ARG A 102 -5.50 26.19 26.98
C ARG A 102 -5.96 27.16 25.90
N ALA A 103 -6.75 26.67 24.96
CA ALA A 103 -7.39 27.49 23.94
C ALA A 103 -8.64 26.78 23.40
N ALA A 104 -9.59 27.55 22.89
CA ALA A 104 -10.72 27.06 22.12
C ALA A 104 -10.90 27.93 20.87
N SER A 105 -11.21 27.29 19.76
CA SER A 105 -11.53 27.97 18.50
C SER A 105 -12.77 27.34 17.87
N SER A 106 -13.58 28.16 17.22
CA SER A 106 -14.77 27.75 16.51
C SER A 106 -14.74 28.33 15.10
N ALA A 107 -15.16 27.55 14.10
CA ALA A 107 -15.29 28.02 12.72
C ALA A 107 -16.28 29.19 12.59
N THR A 108 -17.26 29.30 13.48
CA THR A 108 -18.22 30.41 13.51
C THR A 108 -18.82 30.64 14.89
N ARG A 109 -19.07 31.91 15.21
CA ARG A 109 -19.87 32.35 16.37
C ARG A 109 -21.33 32.66 16.00
N ALA A 110 -21.71 32.47 14.74
CA ALA A 110 -23.04 32.80 14.25
C ALA A 110 -24.13 31.97 14.95
N LYS A 111 -25.24 32.61 15.31
CA LYS A 111 -26.41 31.92 15.84
C LYS A 111 -27.15 31.22 14.72
N ILE A 112 -27.34 29.91 14.84
CA ILE A 112 -28.09 29.13 13.86
C ILE A 112 -29.57 29.14 14.22
N ALA A 113 -30.37 29.70 13.31
CA ALA A 113 -31.83 29.73 13.40
C ALA A 113 -32.41 29.53 12.00
N VAL A 114 -32.38 28.30 11.51
CA VAL A 114 -32.91 27.92 10.20
C VAL A 114 -34.00 26.86 10.32
N ALA A 115 -34.90 26.80 9.34
CA ALA A 115 -35.81 25.68 9.17
C ALA A 115 -35.01 24.41 8.80
N THR A 116 -35.52 23.23 9.18
CA THR A 116 -34.86 21.94 8.93
C THR A 116 -35.58 21.09 7.89
N THR A 117 -36.67 21.60 7.30
CA THR A 117 -37.45 20.90 6.27
C THR A 117 -37.11 21.47 4.90
N ALA A 118 -36.60 20.62 4.01
CA ALA A 118 -36.29 20.99 2.63
C ALA A 118 -37.58 21.12 1.78
N ARG A 119 -37.63 22.12 0.90
CA ARG A 119 -38.65 22.22 -0.18
C ARG A 119 -38.13 21.62 -1.48
N VAL A 120 -36.83 21.70 -1.71
CA VAL A 120 -36.13 21.08 -2.84
C VAL A 120 -35.82 19.64 -2.48
N SER A 121 -36.17 18.69 -3.36
CA SER A 121 -35.86 17.28 -3.14
C SER A 121 -34.36 17.01 -3.31
N ALA A 122 -33.83 16.00 -2.63
CA ALA A 122 -32.45 15.55 -2.78
C ALA A 122 -32.11 15.26 -4.25
N ALA A 123 -33.03 14.63 -5.01
CA ALA A 123 -32.84 14.34 -6.42
C ALA A 123 -32.73 15.62 -7.29
N ALA A 124 -33.48 16.68 -6.98
CA ALA A 124 -33.36 17.96 -7.67
C ALA A 124 -32.02 18.63 -7.35
N ALA A 125 -31.59 18.61 -6.09
CA ALA A 125 -30.28 19.13 -5.68
C ALA A 125 -29.10 18.36 -6.29
N ALA A 126 -29.20 17.02 -6.42
CA ALA A 126 -28.19 16.20 -7.08
C ALA A 126 -28.02 16.59 -8.56
N ARG A 127 -29.12 16.87 -9.27
CA ARG A 127 -29.05 17.36 -10.66
C ARG A 127 -28.36 18.71 -10.76
N THR A 128 -28.73 19.67 -9.90
CA THR A 128 -28.05 20.98 -9.86
C THR A 128 -26.56 20.83 -9.55
N SER A 129 -26.21 19.91 -8.65
CA SER A 129 -24.83 19.64 -8.26
C SER A 129 -24.03 19.05 -9.41
N ARG A 130 -24.54 18.02 -10.09
CA ARG A 130 -23.87 17.39 -11.25
C ARG A 130 -23.55 18.39 -12.37
N ALA A 131 -24.39 19.41 -12.55
CA ALA A 131 -24.14 20.47 -13.53
C ALA A 131 -22.94 21.38 -13.19
N GLN A 132 -22.39 21.29 -11.98
CA GLN A 132 -21.19 22.06 -11.57
C GLN A 132 -19.88 21.40 -11.99
N LEU A 133 -19.89 20.15 -12.48
CA LEU A 133 -18.69 19.43 -12.88
C LEU A 133 -18.83 18.90 -14.32
N PRO A 134 -17.87 19.19 -15.24
CA PRO A 134 -17.95 18.77 -16.64
C PRO A 134 -18.08 17.25 -16.83
N THR A 135 -17.29 16.49 -16.07
CA THR A 135 -17.31 15.02 -16.10
C THR A 135 -17.60 14.53 -14.69
N VAL A 136 -18.74 13.85 -14.50
CA VAL A 136 -19.11 13.23 -13.22
C VAL A 136 -19.02 11.72 -13.38
N GLN A 137 -18.08 11.10 -12.66
CA GLN A 137 -17.96 9.64 -12.57
C GLN A 137 -18.90 9.11 -11.49
N GLU A 138 -18.91 9.76 -10.33
CA GLU A 138 -19.74 9.40 -9.19
C GLU A 138 -20.37 10.66 -8.57
N ALA A 139 -21.59 10.52 -8.05
CA ALA A 139 -22.19 11.51 -7.17
C ALA A 139 -22.75 10.80 -5.95
N GLN A 140 -22.24 11.13 -4.77
CA GLN A 140 -22.74 10.59 -3.52
C GLN A 140 -24.19 11.05 -3.28
N ALA A 141 -24.93 10.28 -2.49
CA ALA A 141 -26.29 10.63 -2.10
C ALA A 141 -26.30 11.99 -1.37
N PRO A 142 -27.09 12.99 -1.81
CA PRO A 142 -27.10 14.28 -1.15
C PRO A 142 -27.57 14.16 0.30
N ARG A 143 -26.83 14.77 1.23
CA ARG A 143 -27.21 14.85 2.64
C ARG A 143 -27.67 16.25 3.01
N LEU A 144 -28.66 16.34 3.89
CA LEU A 144 -29.18 17.62 4.36
C LEU A 144 -28.28 18.17 5.47
N VAL A 145 -27.81 19.40 5.31
CA VAL A 145 -26.88 20.08 6.23
C VAL A 145 -27.33 21.50 6.50
N VAL A 146 -26.81 22.11 7.56
CA VAL A 146 -26.81 23.56 7.71
C VAL A 146 -25.45 24.08 7.26
N ARG A 147 -25.40 24.83 6.16
CA ARG A 147 -24.17 25.48 5.71
C ARG A 147 -24.06 26.85 6.37
N VAL A 148 -22.94 27.12 7.04
CA VAL A 148 -22.58 28.44 7.54
C VAL A 148 -21.46 29.00 6.67
N ALA A 149 -21.68 30.18 6.11
CA ALA A 149 -20.68 30.93 5.36
C ALA A 149 -20.71 32.39 5.80
N GLY A 150 -19.58 32.88 6.32
CA GLY A 150 -19.55 34.12 7.10
C GLY A 150 -20.48 34.00 8.32
N GLU A 151 -21.40 34.96 8.48
CA GLU A 151 -22.39 34.96 9.57
C GLU A 151 -23.77 34.41 9.17
N ARG A 152 -23.91 33.83 7.97
CA ARG A 152 -25.20 33.38 7.44
C ARG A 152 -25.31 31.86 7.45
N ALA A 153 -26.28 31.34 8.20
CA ALA A 153 -26.68 29.94 8.15
C ALA A 153 -27.82 29.73 7.13
N ARG A 154 -27.74 28.64 6.35
CA ARG A 154 -28.77 28.21 5.39
C ARG A 154 -28.93 26.69 5.44
N LEU A 155 -30.16 26.21 5.24
CA LEU A 155 -30.41 24.79 5.03
C LEU A 155 -29.98 24.43 3.59
N ALA A 156 -29.15 23.41 3.43
CA ALA A 156 -28.58 23.04 2.15
C ALA A 156 -28.52 21.51 1.97
N TRP A 157 -28.60 21.07 0.72
CA TRP A 157 -28.16 19.73 0.32
C TRP A 157 -26.68 19.80 -0.04
N GLU A 158 -25.86 19.01 0.63
CA GLU A 158 -24.48 18.76 0.22
C GLU A 158 -24.44 17.51 -0.66
N THR A 159 -23.86 17.66 -1.85
CA THR A 159 -23.54 16.54 -2.75
C THR A 159 -22.04 16.54 -2.99
N VAL A 160 -21.40 15.39 -2.85
CA VAL A 160 -19.98 15.20 -3.21
C VAL A 160 -19.91 14.50 -4.55
N LEU A 161 -19.18 15.10 -5.48
CA LEU A 161 -18.99 14.59 -6.84
C LEU A 161 -17.54 14.15 -7.01
N THR A 162 -17.35 12.94 -7.53
CA THR A 162 -16.05 12.49 -8.04
C THR A 162 -16.09 12.55 -9.55
N GLY A 163 -15.06 13.14 -10.14
CA GLY A 163 -14.95 13.20 -11.59
C GLY A 163 -13.77 14.03 -12.04
N ALA A 164 -13.96 14.84 -13.06
CA ALA A 164 -12.92 15.71 -13.59
C ALA A 164 -13.48 17.04 -14.09
N THR A 165 -12.69 18.08 -13.90
CA THR A 165 -12.77 19.29 -14.72
C THR A 165 -12.27 18.98 -16.14
N ARG A 166 -12.17 19.98 -17.02
CA ARG A 166 -11.57 19.76 -18.34
C ARG A 166 -10.08 19.39 -18.29
N THR A 167 -9.39 19.69 -17.19
CA THR A 167 -7.92 19.64 -17.12
C THR A 167 -7.39 18.88 -15.90
N ALA A 168 -8.23 18.56 -14.92
CA ALA A 168 -7.80 17.92 -13.67
C ALA A 168 -8.90 17.03 -13.07
N PRO A 169 -8.53 15.97 -12.33
CA PRO A 169 -9.44 15.28 -11.42
C PRO A 169 -10.08 16.26 -10.43
N SER A 170 -11.29 15.94 -9.99
CA SER A 170 -12.06 16.80 -9.08
C SER A 170 -12.78 15.94 -8.05
N HIS A 171 -12.74 16.41 -6.80
CA HIS A 171 -13.56 15.89 -5.72
C HIS A 171 -14.34 17.07 -5.15
N LEU A 172 -15.49 17.34 -5.78
CA LEU A 172 -16.23 18.59 -5.63
C LEU A 172 -17.39 18.44 -4.64
N HIS A 173 -17.30 19.15 -3.53
CA HIS A 173 -18.44 19.43 -2.67
C HIS A 173 -19.30 20.54 -3.29
N VAL A 174 -20.59 20.29 -3.46
CA VAL A 174 -21.57 21.27 -3.90
C VAL A 174 -22.67 21.42 -2.86
N TRP A 175 -22.91 22.65 -2.39
CA TRP A 175 -24.02 22.97 -1.49
C TRP A 175 -25.13 23.66 -2.26
N VAL A 176 -26.31 23.06 -2.31
CA VAL A 176 -27.51 23.61 -2.95
C VAL A 176 -28.52 24.02 -1.89
N ASP A 177 -29.03 25.25 -1.94
CA ASP A 177 -30.05 25.77 -1.02
C ASP A 177 -31.27 24.85 -1.03
N ALA A 178 -31.62 24.30 0.12
CA ALA A 178 -32.67 23.30 0.25
C ALA A 178 -34.08 23.89 0.13
N LEU A 179 -34.22 25.21 0.06
CA LEU A 179 -35.48 25.92 -0.13
C LEU A 179 -35.63 26.45 -1.56
N THR A 180 -34.55 26.95 -2.16
CA THR A 180 -34.62 27.62 -3.48
C THR A 180 -33.97 26.85 -4.63
N GLY A 181 -33.12 25.87 -4.35
CA GLY A 181 -32.44 25.06 -5.36
C GLY A 181 -31.22 25.75 -6.00
N LYS A 182 -30.81 26.90 -5.47
CA LYS A 182 -29.64 27.66 -5.96
C LYS A 182 -28.36 27.12 -5.34
N VAL A 183 -27.26 27.10 -6.08
CA VAL A 183 -25.95 26.74 -5.53
C VAL A 183 -25.52 27.84 -4.54
N LEU A 184 -25.27 27.45 -3.29
CA LEU A 184 -24.78 28.32 -2.22
C LEU A 184 -23.25 28.42 -2.22
N GLY A 185 -22.58 27.41 -2.75
CA GLY A 185 -21.14 27.39 -2.92
C GLY A 185 -20.67 26.03 -3.40
N THR A 186 -19.42 25.99 -3.87
CA THR A 186 -18.69 24.78 -4.20
C THR A 186 -17.35 24.80 -3.48
N GLN A 187 -16.77 23.63 -3.26
CA GLN A 187 -15.42 23.47 -2.75
C GLN A 187 -14.84 22.22 -3.39
N ASP A 188 -13.75 22.39 -4.11
CA ASP A 188 -12.95 21.26 -4.58
C ASP A 188 -11.91 20.93 -3.51
N ASP A 189 -11.78 19.65 -3.19
CA ASP A 189 -10.72 19.16 -2.33
C ASP A 189 -9.38 19.09 -3.08
N VAL A 190 -9.41 19.11 -4.42
CA VAL A 190 -8.22 19.22 -5.28
C VAL A 190 -7.84 20.70 -5.41
N ARG A 191 -6.77 21.13 -4.73
CA ARG A 191 -6.30 22.55 -4.64
C ARG A 191 -4.84 22.76 -5.04
N ALA A 192 -4.33 21.99 -5.99
CA ALA A 192 -3.00 22.19 -6.53
C ALA A 192 -3.09 22.52 -8.02
N GLY A 193 -2.17 23.37 -8.49
CA GLY A 193 -1.93 23.51 -9.92
C GLY A 193 -1.44 22.18 -10.49
N SER A 194 -1.87 21.84 -11.69
CA SER A 194 -1.41 20.63 -12.37
C SER A 194 -0.18 20.94 -13.22
N GLY A 195 0.91 20.21 -13.06
CA GLY A 195 2.13 20.33 -13.86
C GLY A 195 2.30 19.17 -14.84
N THR A 196 2.69 19.44 -16.08
CA THR A 196 3.20 18.43 -17.01
C THR A 196 4.72 18.57 -17.11
N SER A 197 5.40 17.74 -16.35
CA SER A 197 6.85 17.66 -16.19
C SER A 197 7.50 16.88 -17.33
N LYS A 198 8.80 17.13 -17.55
CA LYS A 198 9.64 16.32 -18.45
C LYS A 198 10.32 15.19 -17.67
N TRP A 199 10.86 15.48 -16.50
CA TRP A 199 11.80 14.60 -15.79
C TRP A 199 11.13 13.77 -14.69
N ASN A 200 10.13 14.35 -14.04
CA ASN A 200 9.46 13.83 -12.87
C ASN A 200 8.07 13.28 -13.21
N GLY A 201 7.54 12.35 -12.41
CA GLY A 201 6.23 11.76 -12.69
C GLY A 201 5.69 10.76 -11.66
N PRO A 202 4.49 10.19 -11.93
CA PRO A 202 3.73 10.31 -13.18
C PRO A 202 2.96 11.62 -13.34
N ASN A 203 2.89 12.11 -14.58
CA ASN A 203 2.08 13.28 -14.92
C ASN A 203 0.57 12.99 -14.89
N PRO A 204 -0.28 14.00 -14.58
CA PRO A 204 0.10 15.35 -14.17
C PRO A 204 0.55 15.40 -12.70
N LEU A 205 1.59 16.19 -12.44
CA LEU A 205 2.08 16.48 -11.10
C LEU A 205 1.18 17.48 -10.38
N SER A 206 1.12 17.37 -9.06
CA SER A 206 0.40 18.31 -8.19
C SER A 206 1.39 19.30 -7.59
N ILE A 207 1.39 20.55 -8.07
CA ILE A 207 2.27 21.62 -7.57
C ILE A 207 1.47 22.76 -6.93
N ASP A 208 1.95 23.29 -5.82
CA ASP A 208 1.32 24.43 -5.16
C ASP A 208 1.62 25.74 -5.91
N THR A 209 0.57 26.50 -6.23
CA THR A 209 0.63 27.76 -6.98
C THR A 209 -0.29 28.81 -6.36
N THR A 210 -0.11 30.09 -6.72
CA THR A 210 -0.89 31.20 -6.16
C THR A 210 -1.88 31.73 -7.18
N ALA A 211 -3.17 31.72 -6.82
CA ALA A 211 -4.24 32.37 -7.55
C ALA A 211 -4.48 33.81 -7.05
N SER A 212 -4.51 34.79 -7.94
CA SER A 212 -4.82 36.19 -7.63
C SER A 212 -5.47 36.89 -8.83
N GLY A 213 -6.60 37.57 -8.61
CA GLY A 213 -7.22 38.43 -9.63
C GLY A 213 -7.64 37.72 -10.92
N GLY A 214 -7.92 36.40 -10.88
CA GLY A 214 -8.23 35.61 -12.08
C GLY A 214 -7.02 35.11 -12.86
N SER A 215 -5.81 35.28 -12.31
CA SER A 215 -4.56 34.72 -12.83
C SER A 215 -3.90 33.80 -11.79
N TYR A 216 -3.15 32.82 -12.26
CA TYR A 216 -2.31 31.93 -11.47
C TYR A 216 -0.85 32.28 -11.72
N SER A 217 -0.01 32.09 -10.71
CA SER A 217 1.43 32.31 -10.77
C SER A 217 2.19 31.13 -10.19
N LEU A 218 3.37 30.81 -10.74
CA LEU A 218 4.31 29.84 -10.16
C LEU A 218 4.99 30.42 -8.91
N ARG A 219 4.17 30.67 -7.90
CA ARG A 219 4.51 31.10 -6.56
C ARG A 219 3.81 30.17 -5.60
N ASP A 220 4.58 29.54 -4.74
CA ASP A 220 4.03 28.64 -3.73
C ASP A 220 3.47 29.47 -2.54
N PRO A 221 2.17 29.35 -2.20
CA PRO A 221 1.56 30.06 -1.08
C PRO A 221 1.93 29.45 0.28
N ASN A 222 2.32 28.18 0.32
CA ASN A 222 2.64 27.41 1.53
C ASN A 222 4.13 27.47 1.88
N ARG A 223 5.00 27.83 0.92
CA ARG A 223 6.45 27.90 1.05
C ARG A 223 6.96 29.30 0.71
N PRO A 224 6.87 30.27 1.65
CA PRO A 224 7.20 31.67 1.37
C PRO A 224 8.60 31.84 0.77
N GLY A 225 8.69 32.49 -0.39
CA GLY A 225 9.93 32.71 -1.13
C GLY A 225 10.16 31.74 -2.28
N LEU A 226 9.46 30.60 -2.32
CA LEU A 226 9.53 29.69 -3.46
C LEU A 226 8.70 30.24 -4.64
N THR A 227 9.40 30.54 -5.73
CA THR A 227 8.80 30.97 -7.00
C THR A 227 9.63 30.43 -8.14
N CYS A 228 9.03 30.21 -9.30
CA CYS A 228 9.78 29.98 -10.53
C CYS A 228 9.56 31.10 -11.55
N SER A 229 10.68 31.57 -12.12
CA SER A 229 10.74 32.71 -13.03
C SER A 229 11.59 32.41 -14.26
N ASP A 230 11.36 33.18 -15.32
CA ASP A 230 12.20 33.13 -16.51
C ASP A 230 13.54 33.85 -16.22
N TYR A 231 14.67 33.16 -16.45
CA TYR A 231 16.00 33.69 -16.14
C TYR A 231 16.30 35.01 -16.87
N SER A 232 15.87 35.14 -18.12
CA SER A 232 16.19 36.29 -18.97
C SER A 232 15.41 37.56 -18.61
N THR A 233 14.20 37.41 -18.06
CA THR A 233 13.31 38.54 -17.73
C THR A 233 13.17 38.78 -16.23
N GLY A 234 13.48 37.78 -15.40
CA GLY A 234 13.21 37.78 -13.96
C GLY A 234 11.71 37.70 -13.61
N ALA A 235 10.83 37.54 -14.59
CA ALA A 235 9.39 37.50 -14.36
C ALA A 235 8.94 36.11 -13.89
N VAL A 236 8.21 36.08 -12.78
CA VAL A 236 7.50 34.86 -12.34
C VAL A 236 6.46 34.50 -13.38
N PHE A 237 6.40 33.22 -13.77
CA PHE A 237 5.43 32.76 -14.76
C PHE A 237 3.99 32.98 -14.25
N THR A 238 3.16 33.58 -15.09
CA THR A 238 1.74 33.86 -14.81
C THR A 238 0.86 33.52 -16.00
N LYS A 239 -0.37 33.06 -15.76
CA LYS A 239 -1.39 32.85 -16.80
C LYS A 239 -2.79 32.76 -16.22
N SER A 240 -3.80 32.54 -17.08
CA SER A 240 -5.21 32.46 -16.68
C SER A 240 -5.68 31.07 -16.23
N THR A 241 -4.87 30.02 -16.43
CA THR A 241 -5.17 28.63 -16.03
C THR A 241 -4.11 28.09 -15.08
N ASP A 242 -4.49 27.17 -14.20
CA ASP A 242 -3.57 26.57 -13.22
C ASP A 242 -2.98 25.24 -13.71
N SER A 243 -2.64 25.19 -15.01
CA SER A 243 -2.17 23.99 -15.70
C SER A 243 -0.83 24.29 -16.38
N TRP A 244 0.30 23.90 -15.81
CA TRP A 244 1.65 24.35 -16.15
C TRP A 244 2.44 23.31 -16.93
N GLY A 245 3.29 23.75 -17.85
CA GLY A 245 4.18 22.87 -18.60
C GLY A 245 3.45 22.01 -19.64
N THR A 246 4.24 21.39 -20.51
CA THR A 246 3.74 20.49 -21.57
C THR A 246 4.54 19.20 -21.68
N GLY A 247 5.51 18.99 -20.78
CA GLY A 247 6.51 17.93 -20.91
C GLY A 247 7.55 18.19 -22.01
N ASN A 248 7.46 19.31 -22.76
CA ASN A 248 8.49 19.71 -23.71
C ASN A 248 9.76 20.13 -22.94
N PRO A 249 10.89 19.43 -23.11
CA PRO A 249 12.14 19.68 -22.37
C PRO A 249 12.79 21.05 -22.66
N THR A 250 12.44 21.68 -23.77
CA THR A 250 12.97 23.01 -24.16
C THR A 250 12.08 24.16 -23.69
N SER A 251 10.92 23.87 -23.08
CA SER A 251 10.03 24.88 -22.52
C SER A 251 10.49 25.28 -21.12
N ARG A 252 10.79 26.58 -20.92
CA ARG A 252 11.14 27.10 -19.60
C ARG A 252 10.01 26.93 -18.58
N GLU A 253 8.75 26.95 -19.04
CA GLU A 253 7.59 26.65 -18.18
C GLU A 253 7.61 25.19 -17.72
N THR A 254 7.98 24.24 -18.59
CA THR A 254 8.16 22.82 -18.21
C THR A 254 9.30 22.69 -17.20
N GLY A 255 10.47 23.30 -17.46
CA GLY A 255 11.57 23.29 -16.50
C GLY A 255 11.20 23.92 -15.16
N CYS A 256 10.32 24.93 -15.16
CA CYS A 256 9.76 25.49 -13.93
C CYS A 256 8.80 24.54 -13.20
N VAL A 257 8.03 23.71 -13.91
CA VAL A 257 7.23 22.65 -13.28
C VAL A 257 8.14 21.65 -12.59
N ASP A 258 9.19 21.21 -13.29
CA ASP A 258 10.16 20.25 -12.76
C ASP A 258 10.83 20.80 -11.48
N ALA A 259 11.34 22.04 -11.54
CA ALA A 259 11.99 22.67 -10.39
C ALA A 259 11.04 22.95 -9.21
N MET A 260 9.81 23.39 -9.49
CA MET A 260 8.81 23.62 -8.43
C MET A 260 8.45 22.31 -7.73
N TRP A 261 8.35 21.21 -8.48
CA TRP A 261 8.09 19.90 -7.90
C TRP A 261 9.25 19.43 -7.01
N GLY A 262 10.49 19.48 -7.51
CA GLY A 262 11.69 19.11 -6.75
C GLY A 262 11.81 19.88 -5.43
N ALA A 263 11.73 21.22 -5.51
CA ALA A 263 11.81 22.09 -4.34
C ALA A 263 10.68 21.84 -3.32
N GLN A 264 9.47 21.54 -3.77
CA GLN A 264 8.35 21.25 -2.87
C GLN A 264 8.52 19.91 -2.16
N LYS A 265 9.09 18.90 -2.84
CA LYS A 265 9.40 17.60 -2.26
C LYS A 265 10.53 17.69 -1.25
N GLU A 266 11.61 18.39 -1.58
CA GLU A 266 12.72 18.60 -0.66
C GLU A 266 12.27 19.34 0.61
N TRP A 267 11.46 20.40 0.48
CA TRP A 267 10.86 21.08 1.62
C TRP A 267 10.12 20.10 2.56
N ASN A 268 9.32 19.21 1.99
CA ASN A 268 8.56 18.23 2.77
C ASN A 268 9.48 17.20 3.42
N MET A 269 10.50 16.72 2.70
CA MET A 269 11.53 15.81 3.23
C MET A 269 12.27 16.46 4.40
N LEU A 270 12.72 17.71 4.26
CA LEU A 270 13.39 18.48 5.30
C LEU A 270 12.53 18.56 6.57
N ARG A 271 11.23 18.81 6.43
CA ARG A 271 10.27 18.85 7.54
C ARG A 271 10.08 17.46 8.16
N ASP A 272 9.75 16.46 7.34
CA ASP A 272 9.27 15.16 7.80
C ASP A 272 10.38 14.25 8.30
N TRP A 273 11.55 14.30 7.65
CA TRP A 273 12.68 13.42 7.98
C TRP A 273 13.71 14.10 8.88
N LEU A 274 13.95 15.40 8.69
CA LEU A 274 15.05 16.11 9.34
C LEU A 274 14.60 17.16 10.37
N GLY A 275 13.29 17.42 10.46
CA GLY A 275 12.72 18.41 11.38
C GLY A 275 13.14 19.86 11.09
N ARG A 276 13.64 20.15 9.88
CA ARG A 276 14.06 21.49 9.48
C ARG A 276 12.85 22.32 9.03
N ASN A 277 12.78 23.58 9.47
CA ASN A 277 11.71 24.49 9.12
C ASN A 277 12.01 25.22 7.79
N GLY A 278 11.68 24.61 6.65
CA GLY A 278 11.92 25.17 5.32
C GLY A 278 13.37 25.10 4.86
N HIS A 279 13.65 25.53 3.62
CA HIS A 279 15.01 25.47 3.06
C HIS A 279 15.99 26.38 3.84
N ASP A 280 15.57 27.58 4.23
CA ASP A 280 16.43 28.51 4.99
C ASP A 280 16.50 28.24 6.51
N GLY A 281 15.73 27.25 7.00
CA GLY A 281 15.65 26.90 8.42
C GLY A 281 14.73 27.83 9.25
N ASN A 282 14.13 28.84 8.65
CA ASN A 282 13.26 29.85 9.29
C ASN A 282 11.87 29.93 8.63
N GLY A 283 11.43 28.86 7.98
CA GLY A 283 10.12 28.75 7.35
C GLY A 283 10.03 29.47 6.01
N ARG A 284 11.16 29.66 5.30
CA ARG A 284 11.19 30.24 3.95
C ARG A 284 12.02 29.42 2.99
N SER A 285 11.81 29.71 1.71
CA SER A 285 12.50 29.14 0.54
C SER A 285 13.15 30.25 -0.28
N TRP A 286 13.90 29.85 -1.29
CA TRP A 286 14.49 30.72 -2.30
C TRP A 286 13.80 30.60 -3.66
N PRO A 287 13.88 31.64 -4.50
CA PRO A 287 13.36 31.62 -5.86
C PRO A 287 14.26 30.82 -6.80
N VAL A 288 13.64 30.24 -7.83
CA VAL A 288 14.29 29.53 -8.95
C VAL A 288 14.09 30.32 -10.25
N LYS A 289 15.12 30.31 -11.09
CA LYS A 289 15.14 30.94 -12.42
C LYS A 289 15.51 29.88 -13.46
N VAL A 290 14.63 29.64 -14.44
CA VAL A 290 14.90 28.69 -15.53
C VAL A 290 15.19 29.46 -16.81
N GLY A 291 16.23 29.05 -17.53
CA GLY A 291 16.60 29.66 -18.81
C GLY A 291 18.02 30.20 -18.88
N LEU A 292 18.90 29.79 -17.96
CA LEU A 292 20.32 30.12 -18.01
C LEU A 292 20.94 29.48 -19.27
N ASN A 293 21.74 30.24 -20.01
CA ASN A 293 22.38 29.76 -21.23
C ASN A 293 23.77 29.15 -20.94
N ASP A 294 23.79 28.19 -20.02
CA ASP A 294 24.98 27.42 -19.65
C ASP A 294 24.62 25.95 -19.48
N VAL A 295 25.60 25.08 -19.71
CA VAL A 295 25.47 23.64 -19.45
C VAL A 295 25.70 23.36 -17.97
N ASN A 296 24.87 23.94 -17.11
CA ASN A 296 24.99 23.83 -15.66
C ASN A 296 23.74 24.33 -14.90
N ALA A 297 23.72 24.11 -13.59
CA ALA A 297 22.85 24.79 -12.64
C ALA A 297 23.69 25.43 -11.51
N TYR A 298 23.14 26.42 -10.82
CA TYR A 298 23.86 27.15 -9.78
C TYR A 298 22.96 27.66 -8.66
N TRP A 299 23.47 27.56 -7.44
CA TRP A 299 23.10 28.39 -6.30
C TRP A 299 23.97 29.66 -6.21
N ASP A 300 23.35 30.84 -6.17
CA ASP A 300 24.07 32.13 -6.13
C ASP A 300 24.17 32.78 -4.74
N GLY A 301 23.69 32.11 -3.69
CA GLY A 301 23.56 32.65 -2.33
C GLY A 301 22.17 33.22 -2.00
N SER A 302 21.31 33.39 -3.00
CA SER A 302 19.98 33.98 -2.84
C SER A 302 18.91 33.37 -3.75
N SER A 303 19.30 32.74 -4.86
CA SER A 303 18.42 32.11 -5.85
C SER A 303 19.12 30.97 -6.57
N ILE A 304 18.32 30.09 -7.16
CA ILE A 304 18.79 28.97 -7.98
C ILE A 304 18.59 29.33 -9.46
N SER A 305 19.59 29.04 -10.28
CA SER A 305 19.55 29.24 -11.72
C SER A 305 19.73 27.91 -12.43
N ILE A 306 18.77 27.55 -13.28
CA ILE A 306 18.77 26.30 -14.05
C ILE A 306 19.12 26.58 -15.50
N GLY A 307 20.18 25.93 -15.97
CA GLY A 307 20.60 25.90 -17.37
C GLY A 307 20.12 24.67 -18.13
N HIS A 308 20.88 24.22 -19.12
CA HIS A 308 20.46 23.17 -20.05
C HIS A 308 21.50 22.06 -20.19
N ASN A 309 21.15 20.93 -20.81
CA ASN A 309 22.12 19.92 -21.22
C ASN A 309 22.67 20.22 -22.63
N ASN A 310 23.60 19.40 -23.13
CA ASN A 310 24.13 19.53 -24.50
C ASN A 310 23.06 19.36 -25.60
N ALA A 311 21.88 18.81 -25.28
CA ALA A 311 20.73 18.72 -26.17
C ALA A 311 19.79 19.96 -26.09
N ASN A 312 20.18 21.00 -25.33
CA ASN A 312 19.39 22.20 -25.06
C ASN A 312 18.07 21.95 -24.30
N GLU A 313 18.02 20.88 -23.51
CA GLU A 313 16.92 20.56 -22.61
C GLU A 313 17.18 21.14 -21.22
N TRP A 314 16.19 21.76 -20.57
CA TRP A 314 16.36 22.33 -19.23
C TRP A 314 16.56 21.23 -18.19
N ILE A 315 17.57 21.35 -17.32
CA ILE A 315 18.05 20.26 -16.44
C ILE A 315 17.41 20.26 -15.04
N ALA A 316 16.15 20.66 -14.92
CA ALA A 316 15.45 20.81 -13.64
C ALA A 316 14.95 19.48 -13.04
N ALA A 317 15.64 18.35 -13.24
CA ALA A 317 15.27 17.09 -12.56
C ALA A 317 15.31 17.23 -11.04
N MET A 318 14.66 16.30 -10.34
CA MET A 318 14.48 16.34 -8.88
C MET A 318 15.81 16.47 -8.14
N ASP A 319 16.75 15.58 -8.45
CA ASP A 319 18.07 15.48 -7.86
C ASP A 319 18.91 16.72 -8.11
N VAL A 320 18.95 17.24 -9.34
CA VAL A 320 19.67 18.47 -9.70
C VAL A 320 19.05 19.67 -8.99
N THR A 321 17.72 19.77 -8.98
CA THR A 321 17.04 20.86 -8.26
C THR A 321 17.37 20.81 -6.77
N ALA A 322 17.24 19.64 -6.16
CA ALA A 322 17.53 19.45 -4.74
C ALA A 322 19.02 19.60 -4.41
N HIS A 323 19.92 19.30 -5.35
CA HIS A 323 21.35 19.57 -5.22
C HIS A 323 21.62 21.07 -5.05
N GLU A 324 21.02 21.92 -5.89
CA GLU A 324 21.19 23.37 -5.81
C GLU A 324 20.58 23.96 -4.53
N PHE A 325 19.42 23.48 -4.11
CA PHE A 325 18.85 23.82 -2.80
C PHE A 325 19.74 23.32 -1.65
N GLY A 326 20.39 22.17 -1.82
CA GLY A 326 21.39 21.60 -0.92
C GLY A 326 22.57 22.54 -0.65
N HIS A 327 23.08 23.24 -1.67
CA HIS A 327 24.07 24.31 -1.46
C HIS A 327 23.53 25.45 -0.59
N GLY A 328 22.28 25.85 -0.81
CA GLY A 328 21.59 26.83 0.04
C GLY A 328 21.45 26.32 1.49
N ILE A 329 21.07 25.07 1.69
CA ILE A 329 20.97 24.46 3.04
C ILE A 329 22.35 24.42 3.70
N ASP A 330 23.40 24.09 2.95
CA ASP A 330 24.78 24.12 3.43
C ASP A 330 25.18 25.52 3.89
N GLN A 331 24.86 26.55 3.12
CA GLN A 331 25.12 27.93 3.48
C GLN A 331 24.29 28.40 4.70
N TYR A 332 23.04 27.93 4.83
CA TYR A 332 22.12 28.30 5.91
C TYR A 332 22.09 27.25 7.04
N THR A 333 23.23 26.62 7.28
CA THR A 333 23.57 25.90 8.51
C THR A 333 24.76 26.59 9.20
N PRO A 334 25.01 26.34 10.50
CA PRO A 334 26.12 26.96 11.21
C PRO A 334 27.44 26.87 10.46
N GLY A 335 28.28 27.90 10.53
CA GLY A 335 29.56 27.93 9.82
C GLY A 335 29.49 28.37 8.35
N GLY A 336 28.30 28.41 7.74
CA GLY A 336 28.14 28.80 6.34
C GLY A 336 28.51 27.69 5.36
N ALA A 337 28.68 28.05 4.08
CA ALA A 337 29.03 27.10 3.03
C ALA A 337 30.40 26.45 3.32
N ASN A 338 30.51 25.16 3.00
CA ASN A 338 31.78 24.45 3.16
C ASN A 338 32.84 24.95 2.17
N ASN A 339 34.08 25.04 2.66
CA ASN A 339 35.20 25.61 1.92
C ASN A 339 36.27 24.58 1.53
N GLU A 340 36.27 23.37 2.11
CA GLU A 340 37.13 22.28 1.64
C GLU A 340 36.51 21.62 0.40
N ALA A 341 37.33 21.37 -0.62
CA ALA A 341 36.89 20.80 -1.89
C ALA A 341 36.04 19.54 -1.68
N GLY A 342 34.93 19.45 -2.41
CA GLY A 342 34.01 18.30 -2.40
C GLY A 342 32.94 18.30 -1.32
N LEU A 343 33.13 19.00 -0.20
CA LEU A 343 32.11 19.00 0.86
C LEU A 343 30.81 19.70 0.43
N GLY A 344 30.91 20.81 -0.31
CA GLY A 344 29.74 21.54 -0.82
C GLY A 344 28.97 20.71 -1.86
N GLU A 345 29.67 20.21 -2.87
CA GLU A 345 29.12 19.36 -3.93
C GLU A 345 28.49 18.07 -3.39
N GLY A 346 29.21 17.35 -2.52
CA GLY A 346 28.67 16.13 -1.91
C GLY A 346 27.49 16.40 -0.97
N THR A 347 27.40 17.60 -0.37
CA THR A 347 26.21 18.00 0.39
C THR A 347 24.99 18.14 -0.53
N GLY A 348 25.16 18.76 -1.71
CA GLY A 348 24.12 18.85 -2.72
C GLY A 348 23.64 17.46 -3.17
N ASP A 349 24.58 16.57 -3.53
CA ASP A 349 24.26 15.20 -3.95
C ASP A 349 23.49 14.41 -2.87
N ILE A 350 23.88 14.56 -1.60
CA ILE A 350 23.18 13.93 -0.49
C ILE A 350 21.72 14.43 -0.38
N PHE A 351 21.47 15.72 -0.56
CA PHE A 351 20.10 16.25 -0.56
C PHE A 351 19.29 15.85 -1.80
N GLY A 352 19.95 15.69 -2.95
CA GLY A 352 19.39 15.05 -4.14
C GLY A 352 18.86 13.65 -3.83
N ALA A 353 19.76 12.75 -3.40
CA ALA A 353 19.42 11.36 -3.08
C ALA A 353 18.38 11.23 -1.96
N LEU A 354 18.43 12.11 -0.94
CA LEU A 354 17.41 12.15 0.12
C LEU A 354 16.03 12.54 -0.44
N THR A 355 15.99 13.49 -1.37
CA THR A 355 14.73 13.99 -1.94
C THR A 355 14.11 12.97 -2.90
N GLU A 356 14.92 12.31 -3.73
CA GLU A 356 14.46 11.22 -4.59
C GLU A 356 13.89 10.07 -3.77
N ALA A 357 14.63 9.61 -2.76
CA ALA A 357 14.16 8.54 -1.89
C ALA A 357 12.87 8.92 -1.11
N TYR A 358 12.68 10.20 -0.79
CA TYR A 358 11.45 10.69 -0.16
C TYR A 358 10.29 10.75 -1.16
N ALA A 359 10.54 11.22 -2.38
CA ALA A 359 9.54 11.31 -3.43
C ALA A 359 9.09 9.93 -3.93
N ASN A 360 10.05 8.99 -4.00
CA ASN A 360 9.89 7.59 -4.40
C ASN A 360 9.10 7.50 -5.72
N GLU A 361 9.60 8.20 -6.74
CA GLU A 361 8.95 8.20 -8.05
C GLU A 361 9.14 6.82 -8.73
N PRO A 362 8.14 6.35 -9.49
CA PRO A 362 8.30 5.10 -10.20
C PRO A 362 9.12 5.30 -11.47
N ALA A 363 9.67 4.20 -11.98
CA ALA A 363 10.20 4.18 -13.34
C ALA A 363 9.13 4.67 -14.35
N PRO A 364 9.53 5.42 -15.40
CA PRO A 364 10.91 5.73 -15.78
C PRO A 364 11.46 7.03 -15.14
N TYR A 365 10.77 7.65 -14.18
CA TYR A 365 11.12 8.98 -13.67
C TYR A 365 12.26 8.94 -12.65
N ASP A 366 12.33 7.84 -11.90
CA ASP A 366 13.39 7.53 -10.95
C ASP A 366 13.59 6.00 -10.93
N THR A 367 14.79 5.56 -10.61
CA THR A 367 15.08 4.17 -10.22
C THR A 367 15.35 4.16 -8.71
N PRO A 368 14.36 3.81 -7.88
CA PRO A 368 14.47 3.95 -6.44
C PRO A 368 15.73 3.30 -5.86
N GLY A 369 16.59 4.13 -5.27
CA GLY A 369 17.81 3.68 -4.61
C GLY A 369 18.99 3.38 -5.55
N ASP A 370 19.06 4.04 -6.71
CA ASP A 370 20.22 3.95 -7.61
C ASP A 370 21.45 4.72 -7.12
N TYR A 371 21.25 5.81 -6.37
CA TYR A 371 22.28 6.73 -5.90
C TYR A 371 23.19 7.25 -7.03
N LEU A 372 22.59 7.48 -8.19
CA LEU A 372 23.18 8.20 -9.29
C LEU A 372 22.80 9.69 -9.18
N VAL A 373 23.55 10.55 -9.86
CA VAL A 373 23.26 11.99 -9.89
C VAL A 373 23.30 12.43 -11.35
N GLY A 374 22.22 13.04 -11.80
CA GLY A 374 22.04 13.59 -13.14
C GLY A 374 21.89 12.52 -14.23
N GLU A 375 21.56 11.29 -13.88
CA GLU A 375 21.32 10.19 -14.83
C GLU A 375 20.18 10.50 -15.79
N MET A 376 19.10 11.13 -15.30
CA MET A 376 17.94 11.47 -16.12
C MET A 376 18.19 12.63 -17.08
N ILE A 377 18.88 13.68 -16.63
CA ILE A 377 19.13 14.89 -17.44
C ILE A 377 20.25 14.71 -18.45
N ASN A 378 21.14 13.73 -18.24
CA ASN A 378 22.24 13.40 -19.13
C ASN A 378 23.04 14.64 -19.58
N LEU A 379 23.53 15.42 -18.62
CA LEU A 379 24.02 16.79 -18.80
C LEU A 379 24.93 16.98 -20.03
N VAL A 380 25.91 16.08 -20.15
CA VAL A 380 26.93 16.13 -21.21
C VAL A 380 26.80 15.02 -22.26
N GLY A 381 25.77 14.18 -22.18
CA GLY A 381 25.55 13.07 -23.11
C GLY A 381 26.21 11.74 -22.73
N GLN A 382 26.70 11.60 -21.48
CA GLN A 382 27.44 10.42 -20.98
C GLN A 382 26.73 9.65 -19.86
N GLY A 383 25.44 9.94 -19.61
CA GLY A 383 24.65 9.36 -18.52
C GLY A 383 24.81 10.15 -17.20
N PRO A 384 24.83 9.48 -16.03
CA PRO A 384 25.02 10.15 -14.75
C PRO A 384 26.33 10.94 -14.70
N ILE A 385 26.30 12.07 -14.00
CA ILE A 385 27.47 12.92 -13.77
C ILE A 385 28.28 12.38 -12.59
N ARG A 386 27.61 11.87 -11.55
CA ARG A 386 28.26 11.30 -10.37
C ARG A 386 27.59 9.99 -9.95
N ASN A 387 28.36 9.18 -9.24
CA ASN A 387 27.94 7.88 -8.73
C ASN A 387 28.29 7.82 -7.24
N MET A 388 27.28 7.82 -6.37
CA MET A 388 27.57 7.87 -4.94
C MET A 388 28.01 6.53 -4.37
N TYR A 389 27.60 5.39 -4.95
CA TYR A 389 27.95 4.08 -4.41
C TYR A 389 29.30 3.54 -4.91
N ASP A 390 29.80 4.01 -6.05
CA ASP A 390 31.14 3.73 -6.58
C ASP A 390 31.62 4.90 -7.47
N PRO A 391 32.05 6.02 -6.86
CA PRO A 391 32.51 7.22 -7.58
C PRO A 391 33.54 6.93 -8.69
N SER A 392 34.40 5.93 -8.49
CA SER A 392 35.48 5.57 -9.41
C SER A 392 34.99 5.07 -10.76
N LYS A 393 33.74 4.61 -10.87
CA LYS A 393 33.12 4.25 -12.16
C LYS A 393 32.98 5.43 -13.11
N LEU A 394 32.93 6.66 -12.58
CA LEU A 394 32.87 7.90 -13.36
C LEU A 394 34.15 8.72 -13.26
N GLY A 395 35.21 8.17 -12.64
CA GLY A 395 36.52 8.81 -12.54
C GLY A 395 36.77 9.59 -11.24
N ASP A 396 35.80 9.61 -10.32
CA ASP A 396 35.91 10.31 -9.04
C ASP A 396 36.58 9.43 -7.96
N PRO A 397 37.28 9.99 -6.97
CA PRO A 397 37.90 9.21 -5.91
C PRO A 397 36.87 8.58 -4.97
N ASN A 398 36.91 7.25 -4.84
CA ASN A 398 36.14 6.53 -3.79
C ASN A 398 36.61 6.89 -2.37
N CYS A 399 37.89 7.20 -2.21
CA CYS A 399 38.57 7.23 -0.91
C CYS A 399 39.08 8.63 -0.61
N TRP A 400 38.94 9.04 0.65
CA TRP A 400 39.63 10.23 1.12
C TRP A 400 41.15 10.00 1.11
N SER A 401 41.88 11.02 0.68
CA SER A 401 43.35 11.08 0.73
C SER A 401 43.80 12.51 0.95
N SER A 402 45.10 12.71 1.20
CA SER A 402 45.68 14.06 1.32
C SER A 402 45.61 14.89 0.03
N ALA A 403 45.25 14.30 -1.12
CA ALA A 403 45.07 15.02 -2.38
C ALA A 403 43.72 15.74 -2.48
N ILE A 404 42.69 15.26 -1.75
CA ILE A 404 41.30 15.76 -1.84
C ILE A 404 41.19 17.28 -1.69
N PRO A 405 41.87 17.95 -0.72
CA PRO A 405 41.76 19.41 -0.59
C PRO A 405 42.25 20.20 -1.82
N SER A 406 43.00 19.57 -2.72
CA SER A 406 43.51 20.15 -3.97
C SER A 406 42.88 19.54 -5.23
N THR A 407 41.98 18.57 -5.07
CA THR A 407 41.23 17.96 -6.17
C THR A 407 40.15 18.94 -6.64
N GLU A 408 39.81 18.87 -7.93
CA GLU A 408 38.67 19.59 -8.51
C GLU A 408 37.41 19.32 -7.67
N VAL A 409 36.58 20.34 -7.42
CA VAL A 409 35.57 20.29 -6.35
C VAL A 409 34.47 19.24 -6.58
N HIS A 410 34.08 18.98 -7.83
CA HIS A 410 33.08 17.97 -8.14
C HIS A 410 33.67 16.57 -7.97
N ALA A 411 34.88 16.34 -8.49
CA ALA A 411 35.57 15.07 -8.26
C ALA A 411 35.86 14.84 -6.78
N ALA A 412 36.22 15.89 -6.04
CA ALA A 412 36.47 15.84 -4.61
C ALA A 412 35.23 15.47 -3.77
N ALA A 413 34.02 15.49 -4.34
CA ALA A 413 32.78 15.06 -3.67
C ALA A 413 32.71 13.54 -3.48
N GLY A 414 33.41 12.78 -4.33
CA GLY A 414 33.38 11.31 -4.36
C GLY A 414 33.47 10.65 -2.97
N PRO A 415 34.44 11.00 -2.11
CA PRO A 415 34.53 10.39 -0.78
C PRO A 415 33.34 10.67 0.15
N LEU A 416 32.72 11.86 0.06
CA LEU A 416 31.55 12.19 0.88
C LEU A 416 30.30 11.45 0.39
N ASN A 417 30.12 11.39 -0.93
CA ASN A 417 29.05 10.63 -1.57
C ASN A 417 29.15 9.14 -1.22
N HIS A 418 30.35 8.57 -1.35
CA HIS A 418 30.64 7.19 -1.00
C HIS A 418 30.42 6.88 0.47
N TRP A 419 30.83 7.78 1.36
CA TRP A 419 30.56 7.65 2.78
C TRP A 419 29.05 7.63 3.07
N PHE A 420 28.29 8.53 2.45
CA PHE A 420 26.85 8.61 2.68
C PHE A 420 26.14 7.34 2.19
N TYR A 421 26.49 6.84 1.01
CA TYR A 421 25.97 5.57 0.50
C TYR A 421 26.28 4.41 1.45
N LEU A 422 27.54 4.24 1.86
CA LEU A 422 27.95 3.16 2.77
C LEU A 422 27.26 3.28 4.14
N LEU A 423 27.00 4.49 4.61
CA LEU A 423 26.21 4.71 5.83
C LEU A 423 24.74 4.34 5.62
N ALA A 424 24.13 4.75 4.51
CA ALA A 424 22.72 4.51 4.23
C ALA A 424 22.43 3.03 3.98
N GLU A 425 23.19 2.39 3.09
CA GLU A 425 22.91 1.07 2.56
C GLU A 425 23.91 -0.01 2.99
N GLY A 426 25.16 0.38 3.25
CA GLY A 426 26.25 -0.56 3.50
C GLY A 426 26.92 -1.05 2.22
N SER A 427 27.90 -1.94 2.38
CA SER A 427 28.74 -2.40 1.25
C SER A 427 28.08 -3.52 0.42
N ASN A 428 27.09 -4.22 0.99
CA ASN A 428 26.34 -5.27 0.29
C ASN A 428 24.87 -5.31 0.78
N PRO A 429 24.04 -4.33 0.38
CA PRO A 429 22.69 -4.13 0.94
C PRO A 429 21.64 -5.19 0.52
N GLY A 430 21.81 -5.85 -0.63
CA GLY A 430 20.77 -6.70 -1.22
C GLY A 430 19.53 -5.91 -1.68
N GLY A 431 18.41 -6.59 -1.94
CA GLY A 431 17.13 -5.93 -2.23
C GLY A 431 17.08 -5.10 -3.53
N GLY A 432 17.96 -5.38 -4.50
CA GLY A 432 18.04 -4.63 -5.76
C GLY A 432 18.99 -3.43 -5.73
N LYS A 433 19.50 -3.04 -4.56
CA LYS A 433 20.46 -1.95 -4.41
C LYS A 433 21.88 -2.39 -4.82
N PRO A 434 22.70 -1.52 -5.41
CA PRO A 434 24.02 -1.88 -5.89
C PRO A 434 24.96 -2.30 -4.74
N ALA A 435 25.93 -3.18 -5.02
CA ALA A 435 27.03 -3.40 -4.07
C ALA A 435 28.05 -2.26 -4.20
N SER A 436 28.68 -1.88 -3.09
CA SER A 436 29.62 -0.77 -3.02
C SER A 436 30.98 -1.23 -2.47
N PRO A 437 32.10 -0.85 -3.10
CA PRO A 437 33.43 -1.20 -2.61
C PRO A 437 33.75 -0.48 -1.28
N THR A 438 34.80 -0.91 -0.59
CA THR A 438 35.35 -0.16 0.55
C THR A 438 36.86 -0.01 0.38
N CYS A 439 37.40 1.15 0.77
CA CYS A 439 38.80 1.50 0.58
C CYS A 439 39.76 0.65 1.42
N ASN A 440 39.24 0.01 2.47
CA ASN A 440 39.97 -0.83 3.41
C ASN A 440 39.50 -2.30 3.38
N SER A 441 38.71 -2.69 2.37
CA SER A 441 38.14 -4.04 2.23
C SER A 441 37.28 -4.51 3.41
N SER A 442 36.77 -3.59 4.25
CA SER A 442 35.81 -3.90 5.31
C SER A 442 34.39 -4.10 4.77
N THR A 443 33.56 -4.78 5.55
CA THR A 443 32.11 -4.86 5.31
C THR A 443 31.39 -3.84 6.17
N VAL A 444 30.52 -3.03 5.56
CA VAL A 444 29.71 -2.02 6.24
C VAL A 444 28.24 -2.43 6.17
N THR A 445 27.53 -2.27 7.30
CA THR A 445 26.07 -2.43 7.38
C THR A 445 25.44 -1.04 7.43
N GLY A 446 24.50 -0.77 6.53
CA GLY A 446 23.78 0.50 6.48
C GLY A 446 22.79 0.70 7.64
N ILE A 447 22.39 1.95 7.87
CA ILE A 447 21.39 2.36 8.86
C ILE A 447 20.05 2.81 8.24
N GLY A 448 19.94 2.71 6.92
CA GLY A 448 18.83 3.25 6.12
C GLY A 448 19.00 4.74 5.81
N ILE A 449 18.61 5.14 4.59
CA ILE A 449 18.83 6.50 4.07
C ILE A 449 18.26 7.60 4.96
N GLN A 450 17.08 7.39 5.57
CA GLN A 450 16.46 8.38 6.46
C GLN A 450 17.30 8.63 7.71
N ASN A 451 17.88 7.58 8.32
CA ASN A 451 18.75 7.74 9.49
C ASN A 451 20.11 8.32 9.08
N ALA A 452 20.65 7.93 7.92
CA ALA A 452 21.86 8.53 7.37
C ALA A 452 21.68 10.05 7.15
N GLY A 453 20.54 10.47 6.59
CA GLY A 453 20.17 11.88 6.44
C GLY A 453 20.12 12.62 7.78
N LYS A 454 19.53 12.02 8.82
CA LYS A 454 19.53 12.61 10.19
C LYS A 454 20.93 12.75 10.78
N VAL A 455 21.80 11.75 10.60
CA VAL A 455 23.20 11.80 11.05
C VAL A 455 23.96 12.90 10.32
N PHE A 456 23.83 12.97 8.99
CA PHE A 456 24.48 13.97 8.16
C PHE A 456 24.03 15.38 8.52
N TYR A 457 22.71 15.64 8.52
CA TYR A 457 22.15 16.94 8.88
C TYR A 457 22.46 17.33 10.33
N GLY A 458 22.42 16.39 11.28
CA GLY A 458 22.87 16.63 12.65
C GLY A 458 24.35 17.03 12.71
N GLY A 459 25.20 16.46 11.87
CA GLY A 459 26.59 16.89 11.67
C GLY A 459 26.69 18.29 11.08
N MET A 460 25.83 18.62 10.10
CA MET A 460 25.76 19.97 9.53
C MET A 460 25.42 21.04 10.57
N LEU A 461 24.56 20.72 11.54
CA LEU A 461 24.20 21.62 12.64
C LEU A 461 25.35 21.86 13.64
N LEU A 462 26.44 21.10 13.55
CA LEU A 462 27.65 21.27 14.36
C LEU A 462 28.81 21.89 13.57
N LYS A 463 28.57 22.32 12.33
CA LYS A 463 29.58 22.92 11.46
C LYS A 463 30.11 24.25 12.00
N THR A 464 31.31 24.57 11.53
CA THR A 464 31.97 25.88 11.66
C THR A 464 32.52 26.31 10.30
N SER A 465 33.01 27.53 10.14
CA SER A 465 33.53 28.00 8.84
C SER A 465 34.81 27.28 8.36
N GLY A 466 35.49 26.57 9.26
CA GLY A 466 36.71 25.81 8.97
C GLY A 466 36.48 24.30 8.88
N MET A 467 35.31 23.87 8.42
CA MET A 467 35.00 22.44 8.29
C MET A 467 35.88 21.74 7.25
N THR A 468 36.19 20.48 7.56
CA THR A 468 36.92 19.55 6.70
C THR A 468 36.29 18.17 6.80
N TYR A 469 36.60 17.23 5.91
CA TYR A 469 36.21 15.81 5.97
C TYR A 469 36.47 15.21 7.36
N LYS A 470 37.65 15.51 7.92
CA LYS A 470 38.04 15.08 9.26
C LYS A 470 37.13 15.65 10.36
N LYS A 471 36.74 16.92 10.25
CA LYS A 471 35.81 17.53 11.21
C LYS A 471 34.37 17.07 10.99
N TYR A 472 33.97 16.79 9.75
CA TYR A 472 32.67 16.20 9.42
C TYR A 472 32.54 14.80 10.01
N ARG A 473 33.61 14.01 10.00
CA ARG A 473 33.67 12.75 10.75
C ARG A 473 33.36 12.97 12.23
N THR A 474 34.08 13.86 12.91
CA THR A 474 33.84 14.16 14.32
C THR A 474 32.40 14.67 14.58
N ALA A 475 31.90 15.57 13.73
CA ALA A 475 30.57 16.16 13.85
C ALA A 475 29.45 15.13 13.67
N THR A 476 29.52 14.30 12.63
CA THR A 476 28.51 13.26 12.34
C THR A 476 28.57 12.13 13.37
N LEU A 477 29.75 11.77 13.89
CA LEU A 477 29.87 10.87 15.03
C LEU A 477 29.22 11.44 16.29
N THR A 478 29.41 12.74 16.54
CA THR A 478 28.74 13.44 17.66
C THR A 478 27.23 13.44 17.48
N ALA A 479 26.73 13.73 16.28
CA ALA A 479 25.31 13.66 15.96
C ALA A 479 24.74 12.26 16.16
N ALA A 480 25.38 11.24 15.57
CA ALA A 480 24.95 9.84 15.68
C ALA A 480 24.87 9.33 17.12
N LYS A 481 25.85 9.69 17.96
CA LYS A 481 25.83 9.38 19.40
C LYS A 481 24.62 10.00 20.12
N ASN A 482 24.24 11.23 19.76
CA ASN A 482 23.14 11.92 20.44
C ASN A 482 21.76 11.52 19.89
N LEU A 483 21.70 11.00 18.66
CA LEU A 483 20.47 10.47 18.05
C LEU A 483 20.11 9.07 18.57
N ASP A 484 21.09 8.31 19.06
CA ASP A 484 20.91 6.92 19.47
C ASP A 484 21.72 6.61 20.74
N ALA A 485 20.99 6.44 21.85
CA ALA A 485 21.56 6.09 23.15
C ALA A 485 22.24 4.71 23.18
N THR A 486 21.95 3.85 22.21
CA THR A 486 22.51 2.50 22.10
C THR A 486 23.86 2.47 21.38
N CYS A 487 24.34 3.58 20.82
CA CYS A 487 25.57 3.64 20.02
C CYS A 487 25.56 2.82 18.72
N GLY A 488 24.42 2.28 18.28
CA GLY A 488 24.28 1.61 17.00
C GLY A 488 24.58 2.56 15.84
N LEU A 489 23.90 3.71 15.78
CA LEU A 489 24.15 4.74 14.77
C LEU A 489 25.60 5.23 14.81
N PHE A 490 26.14 5.47 16.01
CA PHE A 490 27.53 5.88 16.19
C PHE A 490 28.51 4.86 15.57
N THR A 491 28.32 3.58 15.87
CA THR A 491 29.22 2.50 15.40
C THR A 491 29.17 2.36 13.89
N ARG A 492 27.97 2.41 13.28
CA ARG A 492 27.81 2.32 11.82
C ARG A 492 28.35 3.56 11.10
N THR A 493 28.13 4.75 11.66
CA THR A 493 28.71 6.01 11.16
C THR A 493 30.24 5.96 11.18
N LYS A 494 30.83 5.46 12.27
CA LYS A 494 32.29 5.27 12.38
C LYS A 494 32.81 4.28 11.34
N ALA A 495 32.14 3.14 11.18
CA ALA A 495 32.53 2.13 10.19
C ALA A 495 32.49 2.67 8.76
N ALA A 496 31.46 3.44 8.39
CA ALA A 496 31.37 4.07 7.07
C ALA A 496 32.53 5.06 6.83
N TRP A 497 32.89 5.91 7.81
CA TRP A 497 34.03 6.82 7.67
C TRP A 497 35.37 6.08 7.56
N ASP A 498 35.55 5.01 8.33
CA ASP A 498 36.73 4.15 8.24
C ASP A 498 36.82 3.48 6.84
N ALA A 499 35.68 3.09 6.27
CA ALA A 499 35.57 2.45 4.96
C ALA A 499 35.91 3.37 3.78
N VAL A 500 35.82 4.70 3.95
CA VAL A 500 36.28 5.69 2.95
C VAL A 500 37.64 6.31 3.30
N SER A 501 38.40 5.70 4.23
CA SER A 501 39.75 6.11 4.61
C SER A 501 39.88 7.51 5.25
N VAL A 502 38.80 8.08 5.81
CA VAL A 502 38.94 9.30 6.63
C VAL A 502 39.46 8.89 8.01
N PRO A 503 40.67 9.30 8.43
CA PRO A 503 41.28 8.81 9.65
C PRO A 503 40.52 9.27 10.89
N ALA A 504 40.56 8.47 11.96
CA ALA A 504 40.05 8.86 13.26
C ALA A 504 40.74 10.15 13.76
N GLN A 505 39.96 11.03 14.40
CA GLN A 505 40.45 12.29 14.94
C GLN A 505 40.56 12.21 16.46
N THR A 506 41.50 12.96 17.04
CA THR A 506 41.61 13.11 18.51
C THR A 506 40.32 13.68 19.12
N GLY A 507 39.55 14.45 18.35
CA GLY A 507 38.26 15.02 18.76
C GLY A 507 37.06 14.10 18.56
N ASP A 508 37.21 12.91 17.97
CA ASP A 508 36.10 11.98 17.79
C ASP A 508 35.51 11.59 19.16
N PRO A 509 34.18 11.71 19.36
CA PRO A 509 33.59 11.33 20.63
C PRO A 509 33.65 9.81 20.82
N THR A 510 33.67 9.36 22.07
CA THR A 510 33.42 7.97 22.41
C THR A 510 31.95 7.76 22.76
N CYS A 511 31.43 6.57 22.47
CA CYS A 511 30.07 6.18 22.84
C CYS A 511 30.14 4.94 23.74
N SER A 512 29.67 5.08 24.99
CA SER A 512 29.76 4.05 26.04
C SER A 512 28.37 3.60 26.50
N GLY A 513 27.41 3.52 25.59
CA GLY A 513 26.14 2.84 25.81
C GLY A 513 26.34 1.33 25.69
N THR A 514 25.55 0.53 26.42
CA THR A 514 25.41 -0.89 26.08
C THR A 514 24.77 -0.93 24.70
N PRO A 515 25.43 -1.52 23.67
CA PRO A 515 24.81 -1.66 22.36
C PRO A 515 23.44 -2.30 22.54
N GLY A 516 22.43 -1.69 21.92
CA GLY A 516 21.09 -2.25 21.89
C GLY A 516 21.21 -3.67 21.36
N GLN A 517 20.53 -4.61 22.00
CA GLN A 517 20.53 -5.99 21.55
C GLN A 517 19.94 -6.00 20.14
N ASP A 518 20.72 -6.37 19.13
CA ASP A 518 20.28 -6.42 17.75
C ASP A 518 20.73 -7.72 17.06
N PHE A 519 20.06 -8.08 15.98
CA PHE A 519 20.38 -9.26 15.19
C PHE A 519 19.99 -9.08 13.72
N SER A 520 20.46 -9.95 12.84
CA SER A 520 20.00 -10.06 11.45
C SER A 520 19.32 -11.41 11.22
N MET A 521 18.51 -11.50 10.16
CA MET A 521 17.77 -12.72 9.78
C MET A 521 17.98 -13.07 8.31
N THR A 522 18.05 -14.37 8.01
CA THR A 522 18.06 -14.91 6.65
C THR A 522 17.17 -16.15 6.56
N VAL A 523 16.63 -16.43 5.37
CA VAL A 523 15.88 -17.66 5.07
C VAL A 523 16.57 -18.39 3.92
N THR A 524 17.00 -19.63 4.15
CA THR A 524 17.77 -20.42 3.18
C THR A 524 17.20 -21.83 3.01
N PRO A 525 16.78 -22.22 1.80
CA PRO A 525 16.68 -21.40 0.59
C PRO A 525 15.59 -20.32 0.72
N ALA A 526 15.77 -19.17 0.05
CA ALA A 526 14.80 -18.06 0.06
C ALA A 526 13.57 -18.32 -0.82
N THR A 527 13.57 -19.40 -1.58
CA THR A 527 12.44 -19.84 -2.41
C THR A 527 12.22 -21.34 -2.25
N GLY A 528 10.99 -21.79 -2.49
CA GLY A 528 10.70 -23.21 -2.58
C GLY A 528 9.42 -23.49 -3.34
N SER A 529 9.31 -24.72 -3.85
CA SER A 529 8.17 -25.15 -4.63
C SER A 529 7.58 -26.43 -4.05
N VAL A 530 6.25 -26.49 -3.98
CA VAL A 530 5.51 -27.56 -3.33
C VAL A 530 4.25 -27.89 -4.12
N ASP A 531 3.91 -29.17 -4.21
CA ASP A 531 2.64 -29.63 -4.77
C ASP A 531 1.50 -29.40 -3.75
N PRO A 532 0.24 -29.21 -4.19
CA PRO A 532 -0.90 -29.13 -3.26
C PRO A 532 -1.00 -30.39 -2.39
N GLY A 533 -1.12 -30.22 -1.07
CA GLY A 533 -1.14 -31.31 -0.09
C GLY A 533 0.23 -31.76 0.42
N ALA A 534 1.33 -31.15 -0.03
CA ALA A 534 2.69 -31.47 0.37
C ALA A 534 3.32 -30.37 1.26
N SER A 535 4.57 -30.57 1.66
CA SER A 535 5.33 -29.59 2.45
C SER A 535 6.76 -29.44 1.96
N THR A 536 7.34 -28.27 2.21
CA THR A 536 8.78 -27.99 2.02
C THR A 536 9.35 -27.32 3.27
N THR A 537 10.68 -27.26 3.37
CA THR A 537 11.37 -26.65 4.52
C THR A 537 12.44 -25.66 4.08
N ALA A 538 12.72 -24.69 4.95
CA ALA A 538 13.85 -23.77 4.85
C ALA A 538 14.42 -23.48 6.23
N THR A 539 15.66 -23.01 6.30
CA THR A 539 16.32 -22.63 7.56
C THR A 539 16.21 -21.12 7.76
N VAL A 540 15.68 -20.70 8.91
CA VAL A 540 15.75 -19.31 9.38
C VAL A 540 17.04 -19.17 10.20
N GLY A 541 18.03 -18.48 9.65
CA GLY A 541 19.27 -18.15 10.36
C GLY A 541 19.14 -16.81 11.06
N THR A 542 19.67 -16.70 12.29
CA THR A 542 19.83 -15.41 12.99
C THR A 542 21.30 -15.14 13.31
N THR A 543 21.73 -13.88 13.35
CA THR A 543 23.10 -13.50 13.77
C THR A 543 23.04 -12.28 14.67
N THR A 544 23.63 -12.33 15.87
CA THR A 544 23.72 -11.16 16.74
C THR A 544 24.60 -10.09 16.10
N THR A 545 24.05 -8.90 15.87
CA THR A 545 24.74 -7.79 15.20
C THR A 545 25.25 -6.75 16.20
N SER A 546 24.60 -6.60 17.35
CA SER A 546 25.07 -5.80 18.47
C SER A 546 24.51 -6.28 19.81
N GLY A 547 25.22 -5.97 20.89
CA GLY A 547 24.84 -6.38 22.25
C GLY A 547 25.12 -7.87 22.53
N SER A 548 24.52 -8.37 23.59
CA SER A 548 24.41 -9.79 23.92
C SER A 548 23.38 -10.49 23.03
N ALA A 549 23.47 -11.82 22.92
CA ALA A 549 22.45 -12.60 22.24
C ALA A 549 21.08 -12.45 22.94
N GLN A 550 20.00 -12.53 22.15
CA GLN A 550 18.64 -12.29 22.62
C GLN A 550 17.68 -13.37 22.14
N THR A 551 16.56 -13.58 22.86
CA THR A 551 15.49 -14.46 22.40
C THR A 551 14.71 -13.79 21.27
N VAL A 552 14.56 -14.49 20.16
CA VAL A 552 13.84 -14.07 18.95
C VAL A 552 12.68 -15.04 18.72
N ALA A 553 11.45 -14.57 18.87
CA ALA A 553 10.25 -15.31 18.51
C ALA A 553 10.00 -15.23 17.01
N LEU A 554 9.68 -16.35 16.36
CA LEU A 554 9.51 -16.42 14.91
C LEU A 554 8.04 -16.56 14.53
N THR A 555 7.57 -15.69 13.64
CA THR A 555 6.21 -15.74 13.06
C THR A 555 6.25 -15.55 11.55
N ALA A 556 5.12 -15.78 10.87
CA ALA A 556 5.01 -15.57 9.43
C ALA A 556 3.65 -14.97 9.06
N THR A 557 3.66 -14.11 8.05
CA THR A 557 2.47 -13.49 7.46
C THR A 557 2.50 -13.60 5.93
N GLY A 558 1.35 -13.41 5.26
CA GLY A 558 1.27 -13.43 3.80
C GLY A 558 1.05 -14.81 3.17
N ALA A 559 0.89 -15.87 3.98
CA ALA A 559 0.50 -17.17 3.47
C ALA A 559 -0.94 -17.14 2.90
N PRO A 560 -1.18 -17.67 1.68
CA PRO A 560 -2.52 -17.72 1.09
C PRO A 560 -3.39 -18.79 1.78
N ALA A 561 -4.69 -18.80 1.46
CA ALA A 561 -5.61 -19.82 1.96
C ALA A 561 -5.12 -21.23 1.57
N GLY A 562 -5.13 -22.16 2.54
CA GLY A 562 -4.62 -23.51 2.35
C GLY A 562 -3.11 -23.67 2.55
N VAL A 563 -2.38 -22.61 2.94
CA VAL A 563 -0.95 -22.68 3.29
C VAL A 563 -0.74 -22.38 4.76
N THR A 564 0.09 -23.19 5.43
CA THR A 564 0.47 -23.03 6.83
C THR A 564 2.00 -22.95 6.95
N VAL A 565 2.48 -22.12 7.88
CA VAL A 565 3.91 -21.93 8.16
C VAL A 565 4.15 -22.17 9.64
N SER A 566 5.14 -22.99 9.97
CA SER A 566 5.53 -23.29 11.36
C SER A 566 7.05 -23.29 11.52
N PHE A 567 7.50 -23.09 12.77
CA PHE A 567 8.92 -22.99 13.11
C PHE A 567 9.29 -23.97 14.23
N SER A 568 10.42 -24.66 14.09
CA SER A 568 10.96 -25.56 15.09
C SER A 568 12.46 -25.29 15.30
N PRO A 569 12.86 -24.71 16.45
CA PRO A 569 12.00 -24.18 17.52
C PRO A 569 11.25 -22.90 17.10
N ALA A 570 10.14 -22.56 17.79
CA ALA A 570 9.35 -21.35 17.53
C ALA A 570 10.03 -20.05 18.02
N SER A 571 11.09 -20.18 18.81
CA SER A 571 11.98 -19.07 19.18
C SER A 571 13.42 -19.56 19.25
N VAL A 572 14.37 -18.68 18.94
CA VAL A 572 15.81 -18.97 18.96
C VAL A 572 16.54 -17.92 19.77
N THR A 573 17.72 -18.25 20.27
CA THR A 573 18.67 -17.22 20.73
C THR A 573 19.43 -16.70 19.52
N SER A 574 19.51 -15.38 19.33
CA SER A 574 20.17 -14.77 18.16
C SER A 574 21.60 -15.28 18.00
N GLY A 575 21.95 -15.70 16.77
CA GLY A 575 23.14 -16.52 16.48
C GLY A 575 22.84 -18.01 16.27
N SER A 576 21.62 -18.45 16.60
CA SER A 576 21.11 -19.80 16.32
C SER A 576 20.15 -19.79 15.12
N SER A 577 19.64 -20.96 14.74
CA SER A 577 18.69 -21.12 13.64
C SER A 577 17.46 -21.94 14.03
N ALA A 578 16.41 -21.82 13.22
CA ALA A 578 15.20 -22.65 13.30
C ALA A 578 14.86 -23.23 11.93
N THR A 579 14.23 -24.40 11.92
CA THR A 579 13.62 -24.96 10.71
C THR A 579 12.24 -24.35 10.52
N MET A 580 12.01 -23.70 9.39
CA MET A 580 10.69 -23.29 8.90
C MET A 580 10.11 -24.41 8.03
N THR A 581 8.88 -24.81 8.31
CA THR A 581 8.10 -25.75 7.50
C THR A 581 6.93 -25.01 6.87
N VAL A 582 6.81 -25.12 5.55
CA VAL A 582 5.68 -24.58 4.77
C VAL A 582 4.89 -25.75 4.22
N ALA A 583 3.64 -25.91 4.66
CA ALA A 583 2.77 -27.01 4.27
C ALA A 583 1.50 -26.50 3.59
N THR A 584 1.05 -27.22 2.56
CA THR A 584 -0.13 -26.88 1.76
C THR A 584 -1.23 -27.91 1.94
N THR A 585 -2.49 -27.49 1.84
CA THR A 585 -3.63 -28.40 1.66
C THR A 585 -3.78 -28.77 0.18
N SER A 586 -4.53 -29.82 -0.12
CA SER A 586 -4.88 -30.19 -1.50
C SER A 586 -5.69 -29.11 -2.23
N SER A 587 -6.32 -28.20 -1.50
CA SER A 587 -7.09 -27.06 -2.02
C SER A 587 -6.27 -25.77 -2.18
N ALA A 588 -4.97 -25.78 -1.86
CA ALA A 588 -4.12 -24.60 -2.01
C ALA A 588 -4.07 -24.18 -3.49
N VAL A 589 -4.39 -22.91 -3.76
CA VAL A 589 -4.47 -22.40 -5.14
C VAL A 589 -3.06 -22.33 -5.74
N PRO A 590 -2.83 -22.90 -6.94
CA PRO A 590 -1.57 -22.74 -7.64
C PRO A 590 -1.20 -21.28 -7.89
N GLY A 591 0.06 -20.94 -7.69
CA GLY A 591 0.55 -19.58 -7.81
C GLY A 591 1.85 -19.35 -7.06
N THR A 592 2.40 -18.16 -7.23
CA THR A 592 3.59 -17.70 -6.52
C THR A 592 3.17 -16.69 -5.46
N TYR A 593 3.60 -16.92 -4.23
CA TYR A 593 3.23 -16.15 -3.05
C TYR A 593 4.48 -15.71 -2.30
N THR A 594 4.46 -14.50 -1.76
CA THR A 594 5.52 -13.98 -0.89
C THR A 594 5.08 -14.13 0.56
N ILE A 595 5.84 -14.91 1.33
CA ILE A 595 5.67 -15.09 2.77
C ILE A 595 6.71 -14.24 3.48
N THR A 596 6.27 -13.41 4.41
CA THR A 596 7.16 -12.60 5.25
C THR A 596 7.36 -13.30 6.59
N VAL A 597 8.58 -13.75 6.85
CA VAL A 597 9.02 -14.29 8.14
C VAL A 597 9.44 -13.12 9.02
N GLN A 598 8.93 -13.07 10.26
CA GLN A 598 9.23 -12.03 11.24
C GLN A 598 9.97 -12.65 12.42
N GLY A 599 10.99 -11.95 12.93
CA GLY A 599 11.68 -12.27 14.15
C GLY A 599 11.53 -11.13 15.15
N ASP A 600 10.93 -11.44 16.29
CA ASP A 600 10.63 -10.48 17.35
C ASP A 600 11.49 -10.77 18.59
N GLY A 601 12.46 -9.91 18.86
CA GLY A 601 13.24 -9.88 20.10
C GLY A 601 13.15 -8.51 20.78
N VAL A 602 14.26 -8.04 21.34
CA VAL A 602 14.45 -6.62 21.69
C VAL A 602 14.47 -5.75 20.41
N ALA A 603 14.99 -6.30 19.31
CA ALA A 603 14.88 -5.74 17.96
C ALA A 603 13.89 -6.57 17.10
N HIS A 604 13.38 -5.98 16.01
CA HIS A 604 12.42 -6.61 15.11
C HIS A 604 12.98 -6.63 13.69
N HIS A 605 13.02 -7.81 13.05
CA HIS A 605 13.53 -7.98 11.69
C HIS A 605 12.63 -8.90 10.87
N THR A 606 12.71 -8.76 9.55
CA THR A 606 11.94 -9.61 8.63
C THR A 606 12.81 -10.19 7.54
N ALA A 607 12.45 -11.36 7.03
CA ALA A 607 13.03 -11.98 5.85
C ALA A 607 11.92 -12.51 4.94
N GLN A 608 12.13 -12.45 3.63
CA GLN A 608 11.14 -12.89 2.64
C GLN A 608 11.41 -14.33 2.20
N TYR A 609 10.33 -15.07 1.94
CA TYR A 609 10.36 -16.40 1.35
C TYR A 609 9.34 -16.48 0.20
N THR A 610 9.77 -16.87 -0.99
CA THR A 610 8.88 -17.04 -2.15
C THR A 610 8.44 -18.49 -2.28
N LEU A 611 7.15 -18.74 -2.06
CA LEU A 611 6.52 -20.04 -2.23
C LEU A 611 5.88 -20.15 -3.62
N THR A 612 6.23 -21.18 -4.38
CA THR A 612 5.48 -21.59 -5.57
C THR A 612 4.65 -22.83 -5.27
N VAL A 613 3.34 -22.66 -5.14
CA VAL A 613 2.39 -23.77 -5.15
C VAL A 613 2.23 -24.22 -6.60
N LYS A 614 2.70 -25.42 -6.91
CA LYS A 614 2.66 -25.95 -8.26
C LYS A 614 1.22 -26.16 -8.69
N GLY A 615 0.90 -25.80 -9.93
CA GLY A 615 -0.27 -26.32 -10.59
C GLY A 615 0.06 -27.69 -11.17
N ALA A 616 -0.88 -28.64 -11.11
CA ALA A 616 -0.92 -29.63 -12.17
C ALA A 616 -1.05 -28.86 -13.48
N GLY A 617 -0.14 -29.07 -14.42
CA GLY A 617 -0.05 -28.34 -15.69
C GLY A 617 -1.39 -28.28 -16.43
N GLY A 618 -1.52 -27.24 -17.27
CA GLY A 618 -2.77 -26.87 -17.95
C GLY A 618 -3.57 -28.03 -18.51
N CYS A 619 -4.88 -27.97 -18.30
CA CYS A 619 -5.84 -28.87 -18.93
C CYS A 619 -5.68 -28.85 -20.45
N THR A 620 -5.32 -29.99 -21.06
CA THR A 620 -5.60 -30.21 -22.48
C THR A 620 -7.06 -30.64 -22.59
N ALA A 621 -7.92 -29.76 -23.09
CA ALA A 621 -9.32 -30.11 -23.33
C ALA A 621 -9.40 -31.36 -24.21
N THR A 622 -10.04 -32.42 -23.70
CA THR A 622 -10.12 -33.69 -24.39
C THR A 622 -11.44 -34.38 -24.11
N GLN A 623 -11.82 -35.27 -25.02
CA GLN A 623 -12.98 -36.14 -24.90
C GLN A 623 -12.48 -37.53 -24.48
N VAL A 624 -13.03 -38.10 -23.39
CA VAL A 624 -12.43 -39.28 -22.71
C VAL A 624 -13.21 -40.60 -22.82
N ILE A 625 -14.50 -40.58 -23.18
CA ILE A 625 -15.27 -41.77 -23.58
C ILE A 625 -14.81 -42.21 -24.98
N SER A 626 -14.36 -43.44 -25.11
CA SER A 626 -14.08 -44.06 -26.41
C SER A 626 -15.33 -44.74 -26.98
N ASN A 627 -15.49 -44.73 -28.31
CA ASN A 627 -16.62 -45.36 -29.02
C ASN A 627 -18.00 -44.92 -28.45
N GLY A 628 -18.16 -43.61 -28.18
CA GLY A 628 -19.37 -43.04 -27.60
C GLY A 628 -20.60 -43.06 -28.52
N GLY A 629 -20.39 -43.03 -29.84
CA GLY A 629 -21.43 -43.23 -30.86
C GLY A 629 -21.54 -44.69 -31.32
N PHE A 630 -20.92 -45.65 -30.63
CA PHE A 630 -21.08 -47.09 -30.86
C PHE A 630 -20.72 -47.66 -32.25
N GLU A 631 -20.15 -46.84 -33.14
CA GLU A 631 -19.77 -47.20 -34.52
C GLU A 631 -18.61 -48.21 -34.61
N SER A 632 -17.77 -48.33 -33.58
CA SER A 632 -16.58 -49.20 -33.57
C SER A 632 -16.85 -50.59 -32.96
N GLY A 633 -18.08 -51.09 -33.07
CA GLY A 633 -18.50 -52.35 -32.44
C GLY A 633 -18.80 -52.17 -30.96
N THR A 634 -18.62 -53.22 -30.15
CA THR A 634 -19.01 -53.23 -28.73
C THR A 634 -17.91 -52.76 -27.78
N SER A 635 -16.64 -52.89 -28.15
CA SER A 635 -15.50 -52.46 -27.30
C SER A 635 -15.34 -50.93 -27.32
N PRO A 636 -14.93 -50.26 -26.21
CA PRO A 636 -14.57 -50.80 -24.90
C PRO A 636 -15.73 -50.83 -23.89
N TRP A 637 -16.97 -50.83 -24.36
CA TRP A 637 -18.13 -51.01 -23.48
C TRP A 637 -18.16 -52.43 -22.92
N THR A 638 -18.68 -52.56 -21.70
CA THR A 638 -18.78 -53.81 -20.95
C THR A 638 -20.18 -53.94 -20.33
N GLY A 639 -20.57 -55.13 -19.88
CA GLY A 639 -21.94 -55.43 -19.45
C GLY A 639 -22.74 -56.07 -20.58
N ASP A 640 -24.01 -55.70 -20.73
CA ASP A 640 -24.97 -56.25 -21.70
C ASP A 640 -24.73 -55.69 -23.11
N THR A 641 -23.51 -55.82 -23.62
CA THR A 641 -23.07 -55.23 -24.89
C THR A 641 -23.77 -55.79 -26.12
N GLY A 642 -24.57 -56.85 -25.99
CA GLY A 642 -25.52 -57.29 -27.01
C GLY A 642 -26.57 -56.24 -27.37
N ALA A 643 -26.81 -55.27 -26.47
CA ALA A 643 -27.63 -54.08 -26.70
C ALA A 643 -27.01 -53.07 -27.68
N ILE A 644 -25.74 -53.24 -28.07
CA ILE A 644 -25.02 -52.28 -28.94
C ILE A 644 -24.97 -52.81 -30.37
N GLY A 645 -25.64 -52.12 -31.30
CA GLY A 645 -25.71 -52.59 -32.68
C GLY A 645 -26.63 -51.77 -33.56
N THR A 646 -27.02 -52.38 -34.68
CA THR A 646 -28.03 -51.85 -35.60
C THR A 646 -29.24 -52.78 -35.51
N PHE A 647 -30.38 -52.25 -35.09
CA PHE A 647 -31.59 -53.03 -34.88
C PHE A 647 -32.75 -52.50 -35.70
N SER A 648 -33.67 -53.39 -36.07
CA SER A 648 -34.93 -53.00 -36.68
C SER A 648 -35.89 -52.51 -35.58
N GLY A 649 -36.39 -51.27 -35.70
CA GLY A 649 -37.40 -50.72 -34.79
C GLY A 649 -37.00 -49.39 -34.15
N GLN A 650 -35.70 -49.13 -34.04
CA GLN A 650 -35.14 -47.86 -33.57
C GLN A 650 -34.10 -47.34 -34.57
N SER A 651 -33.81 -46.04 -34.56
CA SER A 651 -32.81 -45.41 -35.42
C SER A 651 -31.69 -44.79 -34.59
N ALA A 652 -30.46 -44.80 -35.12
CA ALA A 652 -29.34 -44.06 -34.51
C ALA A 652 -29.62 -42.55 -34.54
N HIS A 653 -29.07 -41.81 -33.57
CA HIS A 653 -29.07 -40.35 -33.60
C HIS A 653 -28.06 -39.85 -34.65
N SER A 654 -26.88 -40.45 -34.68
CA SER A 654 -25.88 -40.25 -35.73
C SER A 654 -25.28 -41.60 -36.15
N GLY A 655 -24.67 -41.68 -37.34
CA GLY A 655 -24.10 -42.95 -37.81
C GLY A 655 -25.14 -44.04 -38.10
N THR A 656 -24.86 -45.28 -37.71
CA THR A 656 -25.65 -46.48 -38.02
C THR A 656 -25.88 -47.42 -36.83
N ARG A 657 -25.21 -47.19 -35.70
CA ARG A 657 -25.22 -48.04 -34.50
C ARG A 657 -25.56 -47.22 -33.26
N TYR A 658 -26.16 -47.86 -32.27
CA TYR A 658 -26.56 -47.24 -31.01
C TYR A 658 -26.66 -48.31 -29.91
N ALA A 659 -26.85 -47.89 -28.66
CA ALA A 659 -27.18 -48.79 -27.55
C ALA A 659 -28.68 -48.77 -27.29
N TRP A 660 -29.36 -49.92 -27.44
CA TRP A 660 -30.78 -50.09 -27.14
C TRP A 660 -30.95 -50.95 -25.90
N LEU A 661 -31.31 -50.30 -24.80
CA LEU A 661 -31.54 -50.94 -23.51
C LEU A 661 -33.05 -51.02 -23.25
N GLY A 662 -33.53 -52.18 -22.81
CA GLY A 662 -34.96 -52.46 -22.67
C GLY A 662 -35.67 -52.78 -24.00
N GLY A 663 -36.95 -52.47 -24.08
CA GLY A 663 -37.84 -52.83 -25.18
C GLY A 663 -38.43 -54.25 -25.12
N TYR A 664 -38.41 -54.90 -23.96
CA TYR A 664 -38.75 -56.32 -23.83
C TYR A 664 -40.25 -56.59 -23.59
N GLY A 665 -40.94 -55.70 -22.86
CA GLY A 665 -42.31 -55.98 -22.40
C GLY A 665 -42.39 -57.11 -21.36
N TYR A 666 -41.33 -57.27 -20.58
CA TYR A 666 -41.27 -58.10 -19.37
C TYR A 666 -40.11 -57.63 -18.48
N ALA A 667 -40.11 -58.07 -17.22
CA ALA A 667 -39.18 -57.56 -16.22
C ALA A 667 -37.74 -57.94 -16.58
N ALA A 668 -36.94 -56.93 -16.89
CA ALA A 668 -35.56 -57.08 -17.35
C ALA A 668 -34.71 -55.90 -16.87
N THR A 669 -33.39 -56.06 -16.87
CA THR A 669 -32.46 -54.97 -16.59
C THR A 669 -31.23 -55.14 -17.47
N ASP A 670 -30.98 -54.14 -18.31
CA ASP A 670 -29.77 -54.06 -19.11
C ASP A 670 -28.84 -53.01 -18.56
N THR A 671 -27.54 -53.29 -18.60
CA THR A 671 -26.51 -52.36 -18.17
C THR A 671 -25.30 -52.38 -19.09
N ILE A 672 -24.92 -51.22 -19.63
CA ILE A 672 -23.63 -51.03 -20.29
C ILE A 672 -22.76 -50.03 -19.54
N ASN A 673 -21.45 -50.29 -19.53
CA ASN A 673 -20.49 -49.55 -18.71
C ASN A 673 -19.21 -49.23 -19.50
N GLN A 674 -18.61 -48.08 -19.21
CA GLN A 674 -17.25 -47.75 -19.61
C GLN A 674 -16.49 -47.08 -18.46
N THR A 675 -15.27 -47.54 -18.21
CA THR A 675 -14.39 -46.92 -17.20
C THR A 675 -13.42 -45.97 -17.89
N VAL A 676 -13.42 -44.71 -17.46
CA VAL A 676 -12.61 -43.63 -18.02
C VAL A 676 -11.88 -42.88 -16.91
N THR A 677 -10.74 -42.27 -17.21
CA THR A 677 -10.06 -41.36 -16.27
C THR A 677 -10.44 -39.93 -16.63
N VAL A 678 -11.03 -39.20 -15.68
CA VAL A 678 -11.33 -37.77 -15.85
C VAL A 678 -10.04 -36.98 -15.60
N PRO A 679 -9.51 -36.21 -16.58
CA PRO A 679 -8.27 -35.47 -16.44
C PRO A 679 -8.21 -34.59 -15.18
N ALA A 680 -7.06 -34.58 -14.51
CA ALA A 680 -6.77 -33.60 -13.46
C ALA A 680 -6.38 -32.25 -14.08
N GLY A 681 -6.49 -31.15 -13.33
CA GLY A 681 -6.03 -29.82 -13.77
C GLY A 681 -6.98 -29.05 -14.70
N CYS A 682 -8.14 -29.62 -15.04
CA CYS A 682 -9.25 -28.91 -15.69
C CYS A 682 -10.19 -28.28 -14.67
N ASN A 683 -10.99 -27.29 -15.08
CA ASN A 683 -11.96 -26.63 -14.20
C ASN A 683 -13.38 -27.17 -14.39
N ARG A 684 -13.63 -27.86 -15.51
CA ARG A 684 -14.93 -28.48 -15.82
C ARG A 684 -14.76 -29.86 -16.46
N ALA A 685 -15.69 -30.76 -16.15
CA ALA A 685 -15.89 -32.02 -16.87
C ALA A 685 -17.39 -32.25 -17.10
N THR A 686 -17.81 -32.47 -18.34
CA THR A 686 -19.23 -32.56 -18.72
C THR A 686 -19.51 -33.81 -19.54
N LEU A 687 -20.39 -34.67 -19.03
CA LEU A 687 -20.94 -35.81 -19.78
C LEU A 687 -22.15 -35.32 -20.58
N LYS A 688 -22.17 -35.63 -21.87
CA LYS A 688 -23.31 -35.49 -22.78
C LYS A 688 -23.64 -36.83 -23.41
N TYR A 689 -24.90 -37.08 -23.67
CA TYR A 689 -25.37 -38.24 -24.43
C TYR A 689 -26.78 -37.96 -24.97
N TRP A 690 -27.13 -38.57 -26.09
CA TRP A 690 -28.47 -38.46 -26.66
C TRP A 690 -29.30 -39.64 -26.18
N LEU A 691 -30.50 -39.37 -25.68
CA LEU A 691 -31.44 -40.38 -25.19
C LEU A 691 -32.77 -40.24 -25.91
N HIS A 692 -33.22 -41.32 -26.55
CA HIS A 692 -34.57 -41.49 -27.03
C HIS A 692 -35.31 -42.51 -26.13
N ILE A 693 -36.53 -42.17 -25.75
CA ILE A 693 -37.40 -43.00 -24.90
C ILE A 693 -38.67 -43.26 -25.70
N ASP A 694 -38.93 -44.53 -26.01
CA ASP A 694 -40.10 -44.98 -26.77
C ASP A 694 -40.84 -46.04 -25.95
N THR A 695 -42.13 -45.85 -25.71
CA THR A 695 -42.89 -46.67 -24.77
C THR A 695 -44.28 -47.03 -25.31
N ALA A 696 -44.72 -48.24 -25.01
CA ALA A 696 -46.11 -48.65 -25.20
C ALA A 696 -47.02 -48.22 -24.03
N GLU A 697 -46.44 -47.68 -22.95
CA GLU A 697 -47.15 -47.22 -21.78
C GLU A 697 -47.78 -45.84 -21.97
N SER A 698 -48.82 -45.54 -21.20
CA SER A 698 -49.48 -44.23 -21.24
C SER A 698 -49.63 -43.62 -19.85
N GLY A 699 -49.60 -42.29 -19.79
CA GLY A 699 -49.70 -41.53 -18.54
C GLY A 699 -48.34 -41.08 -18.00
N SER A 700 -48.32 -40.62 -16.75
CA SER A 700 -47.15 -40.00 -16.12
C SER A 700 -46.49 -40.88 -15.04
N THR A 701 -46.93 -42.12 -14.90
CA THR A 701 -46.37 -43.05 -13.89
C THR A 701 -45.04 -43.62 -14.40
N ALA A 702 -44.01 -43.58 -13.57
CA ALA A 702 -42.71 -44.15 -13.87
C ALA A 702 -42.72 -45.67 -13.57
N TYR A 703 -43.03 -46.49 -14.56
CA TYR A 703 -42.98 -47.96 -14.45
C TYR A 703 -41.58 -48.46 -14.80
N ASP A 704 -41.11 -48.10 -16.00
CA ASP A 704 -39.76 -48.44 -16.46
C ASP A 704 -38.80 -47.28 -16.28
N THR A 705 -37.55 -47.55 -15.90
CA THR A 705 -36.58 -46.50 -15.57
C THR A 705 -35.25 -46.65 -16.29
N PHE A 706 -34.63 -45.52 -16.60
CA PHE A 706 -33.26 -45.43 -17.10
C PHE A 706 -32.41 -44.56 -16.19
N GLN A 707 -31.25 -45.07 -15.79
CA GLN A 707 -30.34 -44.40 -14.87
C GLN A 707 -28.96 -44.23 -15.48
N VAL A 708 -28.39 -43.03 -15.29
CA VAL A 708 -26.97 -42.79 -15.49
C VAL A 708 -26.29 -42.84 -14.13
N LYS A 709 -25.37 -43.78 -13.95
CA LYS A 709 -24.62 -43.96 -12.71
C LYS A 709 -23.15 -43.64 -12.93
N VAL A 710 -22.53 -43.09 -11.89
CA VAL A 710 -21.08 -42.85 -11.81
C VAL A 710 -20.56 -43.56 -10.58
N ASN A 711 -19.61 -44.48 -10.77
CA ASN A 711 -19.09 -45.35 -9.71
C ASN A 711 -20.21 -46.06 -8.93
N GLY A 712 -21.19 -46.61 -9.66
CA GLY A 712 -22.33 -47.34 -9.10
C GLY A 712 -23.43 -46.47 -8.48
N THR A 713 -23.24 -45.15 -8.34
CA THR A 713 -24.23 -44.23 -7.77
C THR A 713 -25.05 -43.55 -8.85
N ALA A 714 -26.38 -43.64 -8.79
CA ALA A 714 -27.27 -42.94 -9.73
C ALA A 714 -27.13 -41.41 -9.61
N LYS A 715 -26.93 -40.75 -10.77
CA LYS A 715 -26.78 -39.30 -10.90
C LYS A 715 -27.91 -38.65 -11.67
N GLN A 716 -28.49 -39.37 -12.62
CA GLN A 716 -29.71 -38.97 -13.32
C GLN A 716 -30.63 -40.18 -13.48
N SER A 717 -31.92 -39.93 -13.49
CA SER A 717 -32.96 -40.95 -13.68
C SER A 717 -34.05 -40.41 -14.59
N TYR A 718 -34.50 -41.25 -15.50
CA TYR A 718 -35.56 -41.01 -16.47
C TYR A 718 -36.51 -42.21 -16.44
N SER A 719 -37.68 -42.08 -17.06
CA SER A 719 -38.65 -43.16 -17.15
C SER A 719 -39.46 -43.10 -18.43
N ASN A 720 -40.23 -44.15 -18.69
CA ASN A 720 -41.30 -44.22 -19.69
C ASN A 720 -42.18 -42.96 -19.76
N ALA A 721 -42.50 -42.35 -18.61
CA ALA A 721 -43.28 -41.09 -18.54
C ALA A 721 -42.62 -39.88 -19.25
N GLY A 722 -41.32 -39.97 -19.54
CA GLY A 722 -40.56 -38.96 -20.28
C GLY A 722 -40.45 -39.23 -21.78
N ALA A 723 -41.22 -40.17 -22.33
CA ALA A 723 -41.21 -40.52 -23.75
C ALA A 723 -41.55 -39.31 -24.64
N ALA A 724 -40.77 -39.14 -25.71
CA ALA A 724 -40.91 -38.04 -26.66
C ALA A 724 -40.43 -38.47 -28.04
N THR A 725 -40.91 -37.80 -29.09
CA THR A 725 -40.48 -38.08 -30.47
C THR A 725 -39.01 -37.73 -30.66
N GLY A 726 -38.19 -38.73 -31.03
CA GLY A 726 -36.77 -38.55 -31.32
C GLY A 726 -35.88 -38.39 -30.09
N TYR A 727 -34.60 -38.12 -30.32
CA TYR A 727 -33.59 -38.01 -29.28
C TYR A 727 -33.60 -36.65 -28.58
N THR A 728 -33.22 -36.67 -27.29
CA THR A 728 -32.94 -35.46 -26.50
C THR A 728 -31.52 -35.54 -25.94
N GLU A 729 -30.71 -34.48 -26.12
CA GLU A 729 -29.40 -34.37 -25.49
C GLU A 729 -29.57 -34.20 -23.98
N ARG A 730 -28.86 -35.04 -23.22
CA ARG A 730 -28.79 -34.99 -21.76
C ARG A 730 -27.38 -34.59 -21.35
N THR A 731 -27.27 -33.81 -20.28
CA THR A 731 -26.00 -33.31 -19.76
C THR A 731 -25.87 -33.59 -18.27
N LEU A 732 -24.69 -34.02 -17.82
CA LEU A 732 -24.36 -34.25 -16.42
C LEU A 732 -22.98 -33.65 -16.09
N ASP A 733 -22.92 -32.84 -15.03
CA ASP A 733 -21.66 -32.28 -14.53
C ASP A 733 -20.86 -33.35 -13.77
N LEU A 734 -19.66 -33.63 -14.26
CA LEU A 734 -18.70 -34.55 -13.66
C LEU A 734 -17.44 -33.84 -13.15
N SER A 735 -17.45 -32.51 -13.06
CA SER A 735 -16.34 -31.72 -12.47
C SER A 735 -15.91 -32.20 -11.08
N PRO A 736 -16.80 -32.70 -10.19
CA PRO A 736 -16.38 -33.27 -8.91
C PRO A 736 -15.46 -34.50 -9.01
N TYR A 737 -15.34 -35.11 -10.20
CA TYR A 737 -14.55 -36.30 -10.47
C TYR A 737 -13.22 -36.02 -11.18
N LEU A 738 -12.84 -34.75 -11.36
CA LEU A 738 -11.56 -34.36 -11.94
C LEU A 738 -10.38 -35.06 -11.24
N GLY A 739 -9.48 -35.65 -12.02
CA GLY A 739 -8.35 -36.43 -11.54
C GLY A 739 -8.68 -37.85 -11.06
N GLN A 740 -9.92 -38.32 -11.20
CA GLN A 740 -10.35 -39.64 -10.75
C GLN A 740 -10.67 -40.58 -11.93
N GLN A 741 -10.48 -41.87 -11.70
CA GLN A 741 -11.05 -42.90 -12.57
C GLN A 741 -12.52 -43.10 -12.20
N VAL A 742 -13.40 -43.05 -13.20
CA VAL A 742 -14.84 -43.23 -13.04
C VAL A 742 -15.38 -44.31 -13.97
N THR A 743 -16.28 -45.13 -13.46
CA THR A 743 -17.11 -46.03 -14.26
C THR A 743 -18.44 -45.35 -14.53
N LEU A 744 -18.68 -45.04 -15.80
CA LEU A 744 -19.95 -44.54 -16.30
C LEU A 744 -20.83 -45.73 -16.69
N THR A 745 -22.06 -45.72 -16.20
CA THR A 745 -23.01 -46.82 -16.37
C THR A 745 -24.35 -46.29 -16.85
N PHE A 746 -24.87 -46.88 -17.93
CA PHE A 746 -26.25 -46.71 -18.36
C PHE A 746 -27.03 -47.98 -18.01
N THR A 747 -28.07 -47.85 -17.19
CA THR A 747 -28.93 -48.98 -16.77
C THR A 747 -30.37 -48.70 -17.16
N ALA A 748 -31.01 -49.60 -17.90
CA ALA A 748 -32.47 -49.62 -18.07
C ALA A 748 -33.07 -50.75 -17.23
N THR A 749 -34.21 -50.51 -16.61
CA THR A 749 -34.98 -51.51 -15.86
C THR A 749 -36.43 -51.42 -16.29
N GLU A 750 -36.96 -52.51 -16.85
CA GLU A 750 -38.37 -52.68 -17.18
C GLU A 750 -39.10 -53.49 -16.09
N ASP A 751 -40.38 -53.20 -15.91
CA ASP A 751 -41.28 -54.02 -15.12
C ASP A 751 -41.90 -55.17 -15.96
N ALA A 752 -42.82 -55.94 -15.36
CA ALA A 752 -43.35 -57.15 -15.98
C ALA A 752 -44.42 -56.93 -17.09
N SER A 753 -44.61 -55.70 -17.58
CA SER A 753 -45.75 -55.36 -18.44
C SER A 753 -45.38 -54.80 -19.83
N LEU A 754 -45.72 -53.55 -20.13
CA LEU A 754 -45.62 -52.94 -21.46
C LEU A 754 -44.19 -52.48 -21.72
N GLN A 755 -43.73 -52.52 -22.98
CA GLN A 755 -42.33 -52.21 -23.28
C GLN A 755 -41.99 -50.72 -23.14
N THR A 756 -40.79 -50.45 -22.65
CA THR A 756 -40.11 -49.17 -22.82
C THR A 756 -38.68 -49.36 -23.31
N SER A 757 -38.38 -48.75 -24.44
CA SER A 757 -37.06 -48.72 -25.09
C SER A 757 -36.31 -47.45 -24.70
N PHE A 758 -35.10 -47.61 -24.17
CA PHE A 758 -34.16 -46.53 -23.86
C PHE A 758 -32.97 -46.61 -24.81
N VAL A 759 -32.96 -45.74 -25.81
CA VAL A 759 -31.95 -45.73 -26.87
C VAL A 759 -30.93 -44.62 -26.61
N VAL A 760 -29.67 -45.00 -26.41
CA VAL A 760 -28.57 -44.09 -26.10
C VAL A 760 -27.61 -44.01 -27.28
N ASP A 761 -27.19 -42.80 -27.63
CA ASP A 761 -26.23 -42.56 -28.68
C ASP A 761 -25.33 -41.33 -28.40
N ASP A 762 -24.21 -41.23 -29.11
CA ASP A 762 -23.27 -40.11 -29.10
C ASP A 762 -22.82 -39.64 -27.69
N ALA A 763 -22.43 -40.59 -26.83
CA ALA A 763 -21.97 -40.29 -25.48
C ALA A 763 -20.56 -39.66 -25.46
N THR A 764 -20.43 -38.45 -24.93
CA THR A 764 -19.15 -37.74 -24.82
C THR A 764 -18.93 -37.20 -23.41
N LEU A 765 -17.77 -37.46 -22.83
CA LEU A 765 -17.28 -36.75 -21.63
C LEU A 765 -16.15 -35.82 -22.03
N THR A 766 -16.35 -34.51 -21.95
CA THR A 766 -15.36 -33.48 -22.31
C THR A 766 -14.86 -32.73 -21.09
N THR A 767 -13.56 -32.38 -21.08
CA THR A 767 -12.95 -31.53 -20.04
C THR A 767 -12.46 -30.21 -20.60
N SER A 768 -12.48 -29.15 -19.78
CA SER A 768 -12.03 -27.79 -20.15
C SER A 768 -11.51 -26.99 -18.96
#